data_AF-A0AAU0SBK0-F1
#
_entry.id   AF-A0AAU0SBK0-F1
#
_cell.length_a   1.000
_cell.length_b   1.000
_cell.length_c   1.000
_cell.angle_alpha   90.00
_cell.angle_beta   90.00
_cell.angle_gamma   90.00
#
_symmetry.space_group_name_H-M   'P 1'
#
loop_
_entity.id
_entity.type
_entity.pdbx_description
1 polymer ?
#
loop_
_entity_poly.entity_id
_entity_poly.type
_entity_poly.pdbx_seq_one_letter_code
_entity_poly.pdbx_strand_id
1 'polypeptide(L)'
;MHIDLRDPLQHATPYRKRPLSYQVSFATAAGSISTLEGEVRCQPGDAIITGQNGERWPVAAAEFALRYVAREPGGAAAAGDYLARPLRVLARRLDAPLQVELEHGRGRLSAQSGDWLVQYPSHGQAIVAPDIFAKTYEPVADGAPLLIGLAGPADASCCAVLAQLHALLPASEIFLLSPADDGSLEQRRFDANLTFSAMPATPLPSVFVSIDIDPFARAAVYLLKHCSLLIAPLVPSAMSRAIAKFGAALPCWAAAGATSVLLLQDHHLYALPLPAPVLELTQVHELLRWLAASPASGQRSHQRRFSRWQLFGKMLPDFKQIGRGLLLHSEAQGQDESAQLTQVLAEQLLELNIFNTQARAQQNAAGQATALLPDALERIQLLADQLAGRHQDAWQSLLFSTTKRLAQQGGWLHGLRHRQWRSMPAEALRRATSLVGLGLLATLSFAAYTEISASCESSDVFAFIGCDTTWWQHWASALFMSVYLSALAWALLRYSNAKRAQFEQQHQDYRLLAECLRVQHCWNRLGLAASVADAVPNIDAAAANWVRNALRALHHISVVDSTRWGQTSVRAALTEFIEEQIDYHEKTLLKRRELAVNFLTARARVCLSLFMLGVAGLACNTLAETLWHQAWEGYAHHFLVLASIGALAGWAAHKKVLENFGLESEIRRGKIILAELQHAKSFISERLAHAPSDTVPDAQIRHALIGIGNVFVSDQANWHNLHRERPIEAATGG
;
A
#
# COMPACT_ATOMS: atom_id res chain seq x y z
N MET A 1 16.04 -23.33 -21.12
CA MET A 1 16.28 -23.16 -19.66
C MET A 1 16.00 -21.71 -19.34
N HIS A 2 15.21 -21.40 -18.31
CA HIS A 2 14.97 -20.00 -17.89
C HIS A 2 16.06 -19.59 -16.91
N ILE A 3 16.83 -18.55 -17.24
CA ILE A 3 17.93 -18.04 -16.39
C ILE A 3 17.51 -16.67 -15.89
N ASP A 4 17.28 -16.50 -14.59
CA ASP A 4 16.97 -15.18 -14.02
C ASP A 4 18.26 -14.48 -13.58
N LEU A 5 18.68 -13.44 -14.31
CA LEU A 5 19.87 -12.64 -14.02
C LEU A 5 19.76 -11.83 -12.71
N ARG A 6 18.58 -11.75 -12.09
CA ARG A 6 18.41 -11.17 -10.75
C ARG A 6 18.86 -12.10 -9.64
N ASP A 7 19.02 -13.40 -9.93
CA ASP A 7 19.67 -14.32 -9.02
C ASP A 7 21.15 -13.91 -8.87
N PRO A 8 21.62 -13.56 -7.65
CA PRO A 8 23.00 -13.16 -7.40
C PRO A 8 24.04 -14.18 -7.90
N LEU A 9 23.66 -15.46 -7.99
CA LEU A 9 24.52 -16.54 -8.48
C LEU A 9 24.84 -16.43 -9.98
N GLN A 10 24.10 -15.61 -10.74
CA GLN A 10 24.35 -15.44 -12.16
C GLN A 10 25.46 -14.43 -12.47
N HIS A 11 26.00 -13.70 -11.49
CA HIS A 11 27.05 -12.70 -11.69
C HIS A 11 26.72 -11.65 -12.77
N ALA A 12 25.46 -11.24 -12.88
CA ALA A 12 25.05 -10.20 -13.83
C ALA A 12 25.51 -8.81 -13.35
N THR A 13 25.85 -7.95 -14.31
CA THR A 13 26.28 -6.57 -14.05
C THR A 13 25.22 -5.59 -14.54
N PRO A 14 24.98 -4.46 -13.84
CA PRO A 14 24.07 -3.44 -14.33
C PRO A 14 24.64 -2.66 -15.53
N TYR A 15 23.82 -2.52 -16.56
CA TYR A 15 24.09 -1.67 -17.72
C TYR A 15 22.92 -0.71 -17.95
N ARG A 16 23.18 0.35 -18.72
CA ARG A 16 22.14 1.28 -19.18
C ARG A 16 22.06 1.21 -20.70
N LYS A 17 20.84 1.08 -21.23
CA LYS A 17 20.60 1.17 -22.67
C LYS A 17 20.83 2.60 -23.15
N ARG A 18 21.56 2.76 -24.24
CA ARG A 18 21.82 4.06 -24.86
C ARG A 18 20.58 4.57 -25.62
N PRO A 19 20.33 5.89 -25.62
CA PRO A 19 19.19 6.48 -26.32
C PRO A 19 19.46 6.56 -27.84
N LEU A 20 19.39 5.42 -28.52
CA LEU A 20 19.58 5.31 -29.96
C LEU A 20 18.25 5.43 -30.70
N SER A 21 18.30 5.99 -31.91
CA SER A 21 17.14 6.05 -32.81
C SER A 21 16.98 4.76 -33.61
N TYR A 22 15.74 4.33 -33.80
CA TYR A 22 15.35 3.14 -34.52
C TYR A 22 14.17 3.42 -35.45
N GLN A 23 14.16 2.78 -36.60
CA GLN A 23 13.00 2.74 -37.50
C GLN A 23 12.07 1.62 -37.04
N VAL A 24 10.81 1.97 -36.80
CA VAL A 24 9.81 1.04 -36.27
C VAL A 24 8.64 0.94 -37.23
N SER A 25 8.21 -0.29 -37.48
CA SER A 25 6.94 -0.63 -38.14
C SER A 25 6.12 -1.50 -37.19
N PHE A 26 4.82 -1.69 -37.45
CA PHE A 26 3.97 -2.53 -36.61
C PHE A 26 3.42 -3.70 -37.42
N ALA A 27 3.42 -4.89 -36.84
CA ALA A 27 2.87 -6.08 -37.48
C ALA A 27 1.35 -5.93 -37.65
N THR A 28 0.84 -6.18 -38.86
CA THR A 28 -0.60 -6.12 -39.15
C THR A 28 -1.27 -7.50 -39.07
N ALA A 29 -0.47 -8.56 -39.08
CA ALA A 29 -0.90 -9.96 -38.99
C ALA A 29 0.08 -10.74 -38.12
N ALA A 30 -0.36 -11.88 -37.58
CA ALA A 30 0.53 -12.80 -36.89
C ALA A 30 1.55 -13.40 -37.88
N GLY A 31 2.80 -13.56 -37.46
CA GLY A 31 3.87 -14.11 -38.30
C GLY A 31 5.15 -14.38 -37.53
N SER A 32 6.23 -14.74 -38.23
CA SER A 32 7.58 -14.86 -37.68
C SER A 32 8.53 -13.87 -38.36
N ILE A 33 9.42 -13.29 -37.57
CA ILE A 33 10.53 -12.46 -38.04
C ILE A 33 11.82 -13.25 -37.80
N SER A 34 12.62 -13.40 -38.85
CA SER A 34 13.96 -13.98 -38.74
C SER A 34 14.89 -12.94 -38.11
N THR A 35 15.32 -13.21 -36.87
CA THR A 35 16.30 -12.40 -36.13
C THR A 35 17.69 -13.05 -36.24
N LEU A 36 18.74 -12.36 -35.81
CA LEU A 36 20.11 -12.93 -35.86
C LEU A 36 20.25 -14.17 -34.96
N GLU A 37 19.48 -14.23 -33.88
CA GLU A 37 19.55 -15.25 -32.85
C GLU A 37 18.51 -16.38 -33.04
N GLY A 38 17.57 -16.23 -33.98
CA GLY A 38 16.53 -17.22 -34.27
C GLY A 38 15.22 -16.62 -34.79
N GLU A 39 14.25 -17.47 -35.13
CA GLU A 39 12.91 -16.99 -35.48
C GLU A 39 12.11 -16.56 -34.24
N VAL A 40 11.51 -15.36 -34.31
CA VAL A 40 10.64 -14.84 -33.26
C VAL A 40 9.26 -14.53 -33.83
N ARG A 41 8.23 -15.10 -33.21
CA ARG A 41 6.83 -14.85 -33.54
C ARG A 41 6.41 -13.45 -33.13
N CYS A 42 5.57 -12.84 -33.94
CA CYS A 42 4.92 -11.56 -33.70
C CYS A 42 3.41 -11.70 -33.86
N GLN A 43 2.67 -10.89 -33.12
CA GLN A 43 1.21 -10.75 -33.20
C GLN A 43 0.86 -9.39 -33.82
N PRO A 44 -0.37 -9.22 -34.35
CA PRO A 44 -0.83 -7.92 -34.78
C PRO A 44 -0.67 -6.87 -33.66
N GLY A 45 -0.09 -5.72 -33.99
CA GLY A 45 0.22 -4.64 -33.06
C GLY A 45 1.61 -4.70 -32.43
N ASP A 46 2.35 -5.81 -32.56
CA ASP A 46 3.75 -5.86 -32.13
C ASP A 46 4.62 -4.92 -32.97
N ALA A 47 5.56 -4.24 -32.32
CA ALA A 47 6.51 -3.37 -32.99
C ALA A 47 7.64 -4.21 -33.62
N ILE A 48 7.88 -4.05 -34.91
CA ILE A 48 9.04 -4.60 -35.62
C ILE A 48 10.09 -3.50 -35.72
N ILE A 49 11.15 -3.65 -34.94
CA ILE A 49 12.24 -2.68 -34.84
C ILE A 49 13.31 -3.05 -35.85
N THR A 50 13.82 -2.05 -36.58
CA THR A 50 14.96 -2.19 -37.49
C THR A 50 16.18 -1.54 -36.85
N GLY A 51 17.20 -2.34 -36.59
CA GLY A 51 18.47 -1.89 -36.03
C GLY A 51 19.37 -1.23 -37.05
N GLN A 52 20.53 -0.77 -36.59
CA GLN A 52 21.44 0.05 -37.39
C GLN A 52 22.12 -0.73 -38.53
N ASN A 53 22.18 -2.06 -38.43
CA ASN A 53 22.73 -2.92 -39.48
C ASN A 53 21.62 -3.54 -40.35
N GLY A 54 20.37 -3.06 -40.22
CA GLY A 54 19.21 -3.58 -40.95
C GLY A 54 18.60 -4.85 -40.36
N GLU A 55 19.12 -5.35 -39.24
CA GLU A 55 18.56 -6.46 -38.50
C GLU A 55 17.18 -6.10 -37.94
N ARG A 56 16.25 -7.06 -37.93
CA ARG A 56 14.86 -6.83 -37.51
C ARG A 56 14.49 -7.75 -36.38
N TRP A 57 13.80 -7.23 -35.37
CA TRP A 57 13.25 -8.05 -34.29
C TRP A 57 11.90 -7.50 -33.83
N PRO A 58 10.95 -8.38 -33.46
CA PRO A 58 9.66 -7.96 -32.94
C PRO A 58 9.75 -7.71 -31.42
N VAL A 59 9.00 -6.73 -30.93
CA VAL A 59 8.82 -6.40 -29.51
C VAL A 59 7.32 -6.34 -29.23
N ALA A 60 6.88 -6.95 -28.12
CA ALA A 60 5.47 -6.95 -27.75
C ALA A 60 4.94 -5.51 -27.61
N ALA A 61 3.72 -5.25 -28.03
CA ALA A 61 3.12 -3.90 -27.93
C ALA A 61 3.25 -3.28 -26.52
N ALA A 62 2.99 -4.07 -25.47
CA ALA A 62 3.12 -3.64 -24.08
C ALA A 62 4.56 -3.30 -23.69
N GLU A 63 5.54 -4.10 -24.12
CA GLU A 63 6.96 -3.83 -23.87
C GLU A 63 7.48 -2.66 -24.69
N PHE A 64 6.96 -2.46 -25.90
CA PHE A 64 7.39 -1.39 -26.79
C PHE A 64 7.13 -0.02 -26.18
N ALA A 65 5.94 0.18 -25.60
CA ALA A 65 5.56 1.42 -24.93
C ALA A 65 6.49 1.76 -23.74
N LEU A 66 7.01 0.75 -23.06
CA LEU A 66 7.95 0.92 -21.94
C LEU A 66 9.38 1.24 -22.41
N ARG A 67 9.76 0.82 -23.62
CA ARG A 67 11.16 0.83 -24.09
C ARG A 67 11.47 1.93 -25.09
N TYR A 68 10.46 2.50 -25.74
CA TYR A 68 10.65 3.46 -26.82
C TYR A 68 9.71 4.66 -26.68
N VAL A 69 10.13 5.79 -27.25
CA VAL A 69 9.32 7.00 -27.37
C VAL A 69 9.39 7.50 -28.81
N ALA A 70 8.26 7.90 -29.38
CA ALA A 70 8.24 8.46 -30.74
C ALA A 70 9.04 9.77 -30.76
N ARG A 71 9.84 9.97 -31.81
CA ARG A 71 10.65 11.19 -31.94
C ARG A 71 9.80 12.39 -32.39
N GLU A 72 8.77 12.13 -33.19
CA GLU A 72 7.77 13.12 -33.59
C GLU A 72 6.44 12.89 -32.88
N PRO A 73 5.69 13.95 -32.52
CA PRO A 73 4.43 13.87 -31.75
C PRO A 73 3.23 13.24 -32.48
N GLY A 74 3.45 12.43 -33.52
CA GLY A 74 2.42 11.77 -34.32
C GLY A 74 1.86 10.49 -33.68
N GLY A 75 1.27 10.56 -32.49
CA GLY A 75 0.49 9.48 -31.87
C GLY A 75 1.27 8.19 -31.50
N ALA A 76 0.91 7.57 -30.38
CA ALA A 76 1.42 6.23 -30.06
C ALA A 76 0.95 5.23 -31.15
N ALA A 77 1.87 4.41 -31.68
CA ALA A 77 1.65 3.34 -32.66
C ALA A 77 1.65 3.69 -34.17
N ALA A 78 2.21 4.83 -34.60
CA ALA A 78 2.50 5.08 -36.02
C ALA A 78 3.90 4.56 -36.41
N ALA A 79 4.05 3.98 -37.60
CA ALA A 79 5.38 3.62 -38.12
C ALA A 79 6.25 4.88 -38.28
N GLY A 80 7.53 4.80 -37.90
CA GLY A 80 8.43 5.96 -37.98
C GLY A 80 9.66 5.84 -37.07
N ASP A 81 10.25 7.00 -36.75
CA ASP A 81 11.43 7.12 -35.90
C ASP A 81 11.10 7.11 -34.41
N TYR A 82 11.74 6.21 -33.69
CA TYR A 82 11.62 6.07 -32.25
C TYR A 82 12.97 6.15 -31.57
N LEU A 83 13.01 6.77 -30.39
CA LEU A 83 14.17 6.81 -29.52
C LEU A 83 14.04 5.74 -28.43
N ALA A 84 15.08 4.93 -28.22
CA ALA A 84 15.12 4.04 -27.07
C ALA A 84 15.19 4.85 -25.77
N ARG A 85 14.37 4.46 -24.78
CA ARG A 85 14.45 5.01 -23.42
C ARG A 85 15.71 4.48 -22.72
N PRO A 86 16.42 5.31 -21.95
CA PRO A 86 17.58 4.87 -21.18
C PRO A 86 17.12 4.02 -20.00
N LEU A 87 17.05 2.71 -20.20
CA LEU A 87 16.62 1.74 -19.19
C LEU A 87 17.82 1.05 -18.55
N ARG A 88 17.77 0.88 -17.23
CA ARG A 88 18.71 0.00 -16.49
C ARG A 88 18.33 -1.45 -16.78
N VAL A 89 19.34 -2.25 -17.12
CA VAL A 89 19.20 -3.68 -17.42
C VAL A 89 20.27 -4.46 -16.67
N LEU A 90 20.02 -5.74 -16.43
CA LEU A 90 21.05 -6.67 -15.98
C LEU A 90 21.57 -7.40 -17.21
N ALA A 91 22.89 -7.48 -17.35
CA ALA A 91 23.51 -8.18 -18.47
C ALA A 91 24.60 -9.13 -17.98
N ARG A 92 24.70 -10.28 -18.63
CA ARG A 92 25.73 -11.28 -18.40
C ARG A 92 26.31 -11.74 -19.72
N ARG A 93 27.62 -11.65 -19.87
CA ARG A 93 28.34 -12.25 -20.99
C ARG A 93 28.35 -13.77 -20.84
N LEU A 94 28.06 -14.48 -21.90
CA LEU A 94 27.94 -15.94 -21.90
C LEU A 94 29.28 -16.57 -22.27
N ASP A 95 29.76 -17.51 -21.48
CA ASP A 95 31.03 -18.20 -21.75
C ASP A 95 30.83 -19.47 -22.61
N ALA A 96 29.60 -19.94 -22.73
CA ALA A 96 29.23 -21.10 -23.53
C ALA A 96 27.91 -20.84 -24.29
N PRO A 97 27.65 -21.57 -25.40
CA PRO A 97 26.39 -21.47 -26.12
C PRO A 97 25.18 -21.71 -25.22
N LEU A 98 24.11 -20.95 -25.42
CA LEU A 98 22.89 -21.01 -24.60
C LEU A 98 21.65 -20.87 -25.47
N GLN A 99 20.59 -21.61 -25.13
CA GLN A 99 19.26 -21.38 -25.70
C GLN A 99 18.29 -20.86 -24.64
N VAL A 100 17.67 -19.73 -24.96
CA VAL A 100 16.67 -19.07 -24.12
C VAL A 100 15.32 -19.14 -24.82
N GLU A 101 14.30 -19.58 -24.10
CA GLU A 101 12.93 -19.59 -24.58
C GLU A 101 12.28 -18.25 -24.21
N LEU A 102 11.74 -17.56 -25.22
CA LEU A 102 11.07 -16.28 -25.00
C LEU A 102 9.71 -16.51 -24.33
N GLU A 103 9.29 -15.55 -23.52
CA GLU A 103 7.99 -15.58 -22.86
C GLU A 103 6.84 -15.75 -23.86
N HIS A 104 5.73 -16.32 -23.39
CA HIS A 104 4.52 -16.56 -24.18
C HIS A 104 4.74 -17.43 -25.43
N GLY A 105 5.79 -18.27 -25.44
CA GLY A 105 6.08 -19.18 -26.54
C GLY A 105 6.39 -18.47 -27.86
N ARG A 106 6.96 -17.26 -27.78
CA ARG A 106 7.28 -16.44 -28.95
C ARG A 106 8.43 -16.98 -29.78
N GLY A 107 9.26 -17.86 -29.25
CA GLY A 107 10.37 -18.47 -29.99
C GLY A 107 11.50 -18.87 -29.07
N ARG A 108 12.59 -19.34 -29.68
CA ARG A 108 13.84 -19.64 -28.99
C ARG A 108 14.95 -18.84 -29.62
N LEU A 109 15.73 -18.17 -28.76
CA LEU A 109 16.94 -17.48 -29.16
C LEU A 109 18.14 -18.36 -28.83
N SER A 110 19.09 -18.44 -29.76
CA SER A 110 20.35 -19.14 -29.59
C SER A 110 21.49 -18.12 -29.47
N ALA A 111 22.21 -18.18 -28.35
CA ALA A 111 23.45 -17.44 -28.13
C ALA A 111 24.66 -18.34 -28.40
N GLN A 112 25.72 -17.73 -28.90
CA GLN A 112 27.06 -18.29 -28.93
C GLN A 112 27.86 -17.87 -27.70
N SER A 113 29.01 -18.53 -27.49
CA SER A 113 30.00 -18.05 -26.52
C SER A 113 30.46 -16.63 -26.92
N GLY A 114 30.47 -15.72 -25.95
CA GLY A 114 30.81 -14.32 -26.11
C GLY A 114 29.60 -13.38 -26.16
N ASP A 115 28.41 -13.86 -26.54
CA ASP A 115 27.18 -13.07 -26.60
C ASP A 115 26.72 -12.63 -25.21
N TRP A 116 25.80 -11.65 -25.17
CA TRP A 116 25.25 -11.12 -23.93
C TRP A 116 23.80 -11.56 -23.75
N LEU A 117 23.50 -12.18 -22.62
CA LEU A 117 22.14 -12.31 -22.13
C LEU A 117 21.77 -11.02 -21.38
N VAL A 118 20.71 -10.35 -21.81
CA VAL A 118 20.20 -9.11 -21.22
C VAL A 118 18.80 -9.36 -20.68
N GLN A 119 18.57 -8.97 -19.43
CA GLN A 119 17.24 -9.03 -18.79
C GLN A 119 16.74 -7.63 -18.48
N TYR A 120 15.54 -7.34 -18.97
CA TYR A 120 14.84 -6.08 -18.76
C TYR A 120 14.03 -6.11 -17.45
N PRO A 121 13.66 -4.94 -16.89
CA PRO A 121 12.80 -4.88 -15.71
C PRO A 121 11.44 -5.59 -15.87
N SER A 122 10.93 -5.65 -17.11
CA SER A 122 9.68 -6.34 -17.47
C SER A 122 9.79 -7.87 -17.51
N HIS A 123 10.88 -8.46 -17.01
CA HIS A 123 11.21 -9.90 -17.09
C HIS A 123 11.60 -10.41 -18.48
N GLY A 124 11.31 -9.64 -19.54
CA GLY A 124 11.76 -9.94 -20.90
C GLY A 124 13.28 -10.15 -21.01
N GLN A 125 13.68 -11.09 -21.86
CA GLN A 125 15.08 -11.44 -22.10
C GLN A 125 15.45 -11.24 -23.56
N ALA A 126 16.70 -10.86 -23.81
CA ALA A 126 17.28 -10.76 -25.15
C ALA A 126 18.69 -11.35 -25.16
N ILE A 127 19.08 -11.90 -26.30
CA ILE A 127 20.46 -12.24 -26.62
C ILE A 127 20.98 -11.14 -27.55
N VAL A 128 22.16 -10.61 -27.28
CA VAL A 128 22.75 -9.51 -28.03
C VAL A 128 24.19 -9.85 -28.37
N ALA A 129 24.53 -9.80 -29.65
CA ALA A 129 25.89 -10.00 -30.12
C ALA A 129 26.87 -8.99 -29.46
N PRO A 130 28.16 -9.33 -29.30
CA PRO A 130 29.09 -8.55 -28.47
C PRO A 130 29.32 -7.13 -28.99
N ASP A 131 29.39 -6.97 -30.32
CA ASP A 131 29.60 -5.69 -30.99
C ASP A 131 28.34 -4.80 -30.95
N ILE A 132 27.15 -5.40 -31.08
CA ILE A 132 25.88 -4.70 -30.90
C ILE A 132 25.74 -4.27 -29.43
N PHE A 133 26.08 -5.14 -28.47
CA PHE A 133 26.00 -4.84 -27.05
C PHE A 133 26.86 -3.63 -26.69
N ALA A 134 28.13 -3.60 -27.13
CA ALA A 134 29.04 -2.48 -26.88
C ALA A 134 28.56 -1.14 -27.48
N LYS A 135 27.79 -1.17 -28.58
CA LYS A 135 27.21 0.04 -29.19
C LYS A 135 25.95 0.50 -28.50
N THR A 136 25.15 -0.43 -27.98
CA THR A 136 23.78 -0.18 -27.50
C THR A 136 23.67 -0.07 -25.99
N TYR A 137 24.66 -0.55 -25.23
CA TYR A 137 24.69 -0.48 -23.77
C TYR A 137 25.97 0.15 -23.28
N GLU A 138 25.88 0.79 -22.13
CA GLU A 138 27.04 1.30 -21.38
C GLU A 138 27.01 0.79 -19.96
N PRO A 139 28.18 0.45 -19.38
CA PRO A 139 28.24 0.03 -17.99
C PRO A 139 27.73 1.17 -17.11
N VAL A 140 26.88 0.82 -16.14
CA VAL A 140 26.56 1.75 -15.07
C VAL A 140 27.73 1.65 -14.12
N ALA A 141 28.61 2.66 -14.10
CA ALA A 141 29.71 2.71 -13.16
C ALA A 141 29.13 2.65 -11.73
N ASP A 142 29.68 1.79 -10.88
CA ASP A 142 29.29 1.63 -9.47
C ASP A 142 29.65 2.85 -8.59
N GLY A 143 29.74 4.05 -9.17
CA GLY A 143 30.03 5.29 -8.47
C GLY A 143 29.70 6.50 -9.33
N ALA A 144 28.53 7.09 -9.10
CA ALA A 144 28.26 8.45 -9.58
C ALA A 144 29.17 9.45 -8.85
N PRO A 145 29.61 10.55 -9.50
CA PRO A 145 30.33 11.62 -8.81
C PRO A 145 29.48 12.19 -7.67
N LEU A 146 30.10 12.36 -6.50
CA LEU A 146 29.44 12.86 -5.30
C LEU A 146 29.56 14.38 -5.26
N LEU A 147 28.47 15.10 -5.56
CA LEU A 147 28.48 16.56 -5.56
C LEU A 147 28.04 17.09 -4.19
N ILE A 148 28.90 17.82 -3.48
CA ILE A 148 28.61 18.37 -2.15
C ILE A 148 28.47 19.89 -2.25
N GLY A 149 27.31 20.45 -1.88
CA GLY A 149 27.03 21.88 -1.94
C GLY A 149 27.12 22.56 -0.58
N LEU A 150 28.13 23.38 -0.34
CA LEU A 150 28.24 24.08 0.94
C LEU A 150 27.46 25.41 0.88
N ALA A 151 26.50 25.62 1.79
CA ALA A 151 25.79 26.90 1.90
C ALA A 151 26.55 27.96 2.70
N GLY A 152 27.86 27.78 2.88
CA GLY A 152 28.77 28.68 3.58
C GLY A 152 30.24 28.27 3.37
N PRO A 153 31.20 29.08 3.84
CA PRO A 153 32.62 28.75 3.76
C PRO A 153 32.91 27.44 4.52
N ALA A 154 33.72 26.55 3.92
CA ALA A 154 34.14 25.31 4.56
C ALA A 154 34.99 25.63 5.81
N ASP A 155 34.47 25.34 6.99
CA ASP A 155 35.22 25.45 8.24
C ASP A 155 36.01 24.17 8.54
N ALA A 156 36.82 24.19 9.60
CA ALA A 156 37.65 23.06 9.97
C ALA A 156 36.85 21.77 10.25
N SER A 157 35.63 21.89 10.77
CA SER A 157 34.74 20.75 11.06
C SER A 157 34.18 20.15 9.77
N CYS A 158 33.76 21.00 8.83
CA CYS A 158 33.30 20.58 7.51
C CYS A 158 34.41 19.87 6.73
N CYS A 159 35.63 20.43 6.73
CA CYS A 159 36.80 19.82 6.09
C CYS A 159 37.16 18.46 6.71
N ALA A 160 37.04 18.30 8.03
CA ALA A 160 37.28 17.01 8.69
C ALA A 160 36.26 15.94 8.27
N VAL A 161 34.98 16.31 8.14
CA VAL A 161 33.91 15.41 7.65
C VAL A 161 34.12 15.06 6.18
N LEU A 162 34.49 16.04 5.34
CA LEU A 162 34.79 15.83 3.93
C LEU A 162 36.03 14.95 3.71
N ALA A 163 37.06 15.11 4.53
CA ALA A 163 38.24 14.24 4.51
C ALA A 163 37.91 12.80 4.91
N GLN A 164 37.03 12.60 5.91
CA GLN A 164 36.56 11.27 6.28
C GLN A 164 35.68 10.65 5.18
N LEU A 165 34.78 11.42 4.57
CA LEU A 165 33.98 10.98 3.42
C LEU A 165 34.87 10.59 2.23
N HIS A 166 35.89 11.38 1.90
CA HIS A 166 36.85 11.08 0.84
C HIS A 166 37.65 9.80 1.15
N ALA A 167 38.04 9.57 2.40
CA ALA A 167 38.74 8.35 2.81
C ALA A 167 37.84 7.09 2.72
N LEU A 168 36.53 7.26 2.92
CA LEU A 168 35.55 6.18 2.85
C LEU A 168 35.07 5.89 1.42
N LEU A 169 35.19 6.86 0.51
CA LEU A 169 34.78 6.78 -0.90
C LEU A 169 35.94 7.18 -1.83
N PRO A 170 37.09 6.47 -1.81
CA PRO A 170 38.30 6.88 -2.52
C PRO A 170 38.15 6.88 -4.06
N ALA A 171 37.13 6.21 -4.59
CA ALA A 171 36.83 6.15 -6.03
C ALA A 171 35.91 7.29 -6.52
N SER A 172 35.34 8.09 -5.61
CA SER A 172 34.38 9.13 -5.95
C SER A 172 35.04 10.51 -5.97
N GLU A 173 34.91 11.24 -7.08
CA GLU A 173 35.34 12.64 -7.11
C GLU A 173 34.37 13.50 -6.29
N ILE A 174 34.90 14.21 -5.28
CA ILE A 174 34.13 15.14 -4.46
C ILE A 174 34.32 16.55 -4.99
N PHE A 175 33.22 17.18 -5.38
CA PHE A 175 33.20 18.58 -5.78
C PHE A 175 32.46 19.41 -4.74
N LEU A 176 33.07 20.53 -4.37
CA LEU A 176 32.49 21.55 -3.49
C LEU A 176 31.90 22.67 -4.33
N LEU A 177 30.63 22.98 -4.11
CA LEU A 177 30.03 24.22 -4.58
C LEU A 177 30.08 25.24 -3.44
N SER A 178 30.80 26.34 -3.63
CA SER A 178 30.84 27.47 -2.69
C SER A 178 30.36 28.75 -3.38
N PRO A 179 29.62 29.63 -2.69
CA PRO A 179 29.30 30.96 -3.23
C PRO A 179 30.59 31.77 -3.41
N ALA A 180 30.82 32.30 -4.61
CA ALA A 180 31.83 33.30 -4.89
C ALA A 180 31.37 34.68 -4.40
N ASP A 181 32.30 35.63 -4.28
CA ASP A 181 32.03 36.98 -3.78
C ASP A 181 30.97 37.75 -4.61
N ASP A 182 30.76 37.33 -5.87
CA ASP A 182 29.76 37.90 -6.78
C ASP A 182 28.38 37.21 -6.71
N GLY A 183 28.23 36.21 -5.85
CA GLY A 183 27.00 35.43 -5.68
C GLY A 183 26.83 34.28 -6.70
N SER A 184 27.81 34.04 -7.58
CA SER A 184 27.85 32.83 -8.40
C SER A 184 28.34 31.62 -7.60
N LEU A 185 28.09 30.39 -8.09
CA LEU A 185 28.61 29.19 -7.43
C LEU A 185 29.88 28.74 -8.13
N GLU A 186 30.99 28.70 -7.38
CA GLU A 186 32.26 28.19 -7.85
C GLU A 186 32.36 26.70 -7.49
N GLN A 187 32.59 25.85 -8.49
CA GLN A 187 32.82 24.41 -8.30
C GLN A 187 34.32 24.17 -8.13
N ARG A 188 34.75 23.76 -6.93
CA ARG A 188 36.13 23.37 -6.64
C ARG A 188 36.21 21.87 -6.35
N ARG A 189 37.20 21.20 -6.94
CA ARG A 189 37.53 19.82 -6.58
C ARG A 189 38.08 19.81 -5.16
N PHE A 190 37.56 18.96 -4.28
CA PHE A 190 38.11 18.81 -2.93
C PHE A 190 39.49 18.13 -3.02
N ASP A 191 40.51 18.77 -2.44
CA ASP A 191 41.85 18.20 -2.27
C ASP A 191 42.13 18.08 -0.77
N ALA A 192 42.34 16.84 -0.31
CA ALA A 192 42.58 16.53 1.10
C ALA A 192 43.87 17.16 1.66
N ASN A 193 44.75 17.69 0.81
CA ASN A 193 46.03 18.29 1.20
C ASN A 193 45.99 19.82 1.41
N LEU A 194 44.85 20.49 1.19
CA LEU A 194 44.75 21.95 1.36
C LEU A 194 44.58 22.34 2.85
N THR A 195 45.58 23.04 3.41
CA THR A 195 45.52 23.67 4.74
C THR A 195 44.81 25.03 4.67
N PHE A 196 43.64 25.15 5.29
CA PHE A 196 42.88 26.40 5.38
C PHE A 196 43.30 27.23 6.61
N SER A 197 43.56 28.53 6.43
CA SER A 197 43.84 29.45 7.54
C SER A 197 42.57 29.75 8.36
N ALA A 198 42.70 29.70 9.68
CA ALA A 198 41.59 29.84 10.64
C ALA A 198 40.89 31.20 10.56
N MET A 199 39.55 31.18 10.43
CA MET A 199 38.63 32.32 10.57
C MET A 199 37.90 32.24 11.92
N PRO A 200 37.40 33.37 12.48
CA PRO A 200 36.78 33.39 13.80
C PRO A 200 35.40 32.71 13.83
N ALA A 201 35.14 31.95 14.91
CA ALA A 201 33.96 31.13 15.09
C ALA A 201 32.66 31.95 15.23
N THR A 202 31.67 31.66 14.39
CA THR A 202 30.27 32.10 14.47
C THR A 202 29.35 30.87 14.33
N PRO A 203 28.08 30.92 14.77
CA PRO A 203 27.27 29.71 14.92
C PRO A 203 26.91 29.07 13.56
N LEU A 204 26.99 27.74 13.55
CA LEU A 204 26.88 26.83 12.40
C LEU A 204 25.64 27.07 11.50
N PRO A 205 25.81 27.27 10.18
CA PRO A 205 24.75 27.09 9.20
C PRO A 205 24.79 25.71 8.54
N SER A 206 23.68 25.35 7.89
CA SER A 206 23.37 24.04 7.31
C SER A 206 24.21 23.70 6.07
N VAL A 207 24.56 22.42 5.90
CA VAL A 207 25.27 21.89 4.72
C VAL A 207 24.26 21.29 3.73
N PHE A 208 24.48 21.43 2.43
CA PHE A 208 23.66 20.77 1.40
C PHE A 208 24.50 19.71 0.67
N VAL A 209 23.91 18.59 0.29
CA VAL A 209 24.62 17.58 -0.53
C VAL A 209 23.69 17.13 -1.64
N SER A 210 24.21 16.76 -2.81
CA SER A 210 23.47 16.05 -3.85
C SER A 210 24.14 14.71 -4.08
N ILE A 211 23.46 13.61 -3.72
CA ILE A 211 24.00 12.25 -3.88
C ILE A 211 23.06 11.46 -4.77
N ASP A 212 23.64 10.70 -5.71
CA ASP A 212 22.98 9.57 -6.35
C ASP A 212 23.52 8.30 -5.66
N ILE A 213 22.66 7.57 -4.94
CA ILE A 213 23.08 6.50 -4.01
C ILE A 213 22.78 5.11 -4.57
N ASP A 214 23.84 4.33 -4.86
CA ASP A 214 23.85 2.84 -4.88
C ASP A 214 25.18 2.36 -4.20
N PRO A 215 25.36 1.07 -3.83
CA PRO A 215 25.14 0.56 -2.48
C PRO A 215 26.45 0.47 -1.64
N PHE A 216 26.96 1.59 -1.14
CA PHE A 216 27.96 1.59 -0.05
C PHE A 216 27.62 2.57 1.09
N ALA A 217 26.35 2.59 1.49
CA ALA A 217 25.76 3.51 2.48
C ALA A 217 26.28 3.38 3.94
N ARG A 218 27.21 2.46 4.24
CA ARG A 218 27.58 2.14 5.63
C ARG A 218 28.38 3.24 6.33
N ALA A 219 29.16 4.01 5.57
CA ALA A 219 30.06 5.00 6.14
C ALA A 219 29.48 6.43 6.11
N ALA A 220 28.68 6.75 5.08
CA ALA A 220 27.97 8.02 4.96
C ALA A 220 26.90 8.19 6.06
N VAL A 221 26.19 7.12 6.44
CA VAL A 221 25.17 7.18 7.50
C VAL A 221 25.78 7.40 8.89
N TYR A 222 26.99 6.91 9.14
CA TYR A 222 27.70 7.14 10.41
C TYR A 222 28.12 8.61 10.57
N LEU A 223 28.57 9.25 9.48
CA LEU A 223 28.93 10.67 9.45
C LEU A 223 27.71 11.61 9.50
N LEU A 224 26.60 11.24 8.86
CA LEU A 224 25.33 12.00 8.88
C LEU A 224 24.68 12.04 10.27
N LYS A 225 25.08 11.17 11.20
CA LYS A 225 24.63 11.17 12.60
C LYS A 225 25.11 12.41 13.37
N HIS A 226 26.08 13.17 12.85
CA HIS A 226 26.75 14.27 13.54
C HIS A 226 26.65 15.64 12.84
N CYS A 227 25.97 15.77 11.69
CA CYS A 227 25.88 17.04 10.95
C CYS A 227 24.47 17.30 10.37
N SER A 228 24.00 18.54 10.46
CA SER A 228 22.72 19.01 9.89
C SER A 228 22.85 19.18 8.37
N LEU A 229 22.23 18.28 7.59
CA LEU A 229 22.50 18.18 6.16
C LEU A 229 21.21 17.94 5.33
N LEU A 230 21.02 18.74 4.28
CA LEU A 230 19.82 18.73 3.41
C LEU A 230 20.19 18.29 1.98
N ILE A 231 19.45 17.36 1.36
CA ILE A 231 19.76 16.83 0.02
C ILE A 231 18.62 17.04 -0.97
N ALA A 232 18.91 17.63 -2.15
CA ALA A 232 17.94 17.81 -3.25
C ALA A 232 18.62 17.80 -4.63
N PRO A 233 18.04 17.17 -5.68
CA PRO A 233 18.49 17.33 -7.06
C PRO A 233 17.74 18.47 -7.76
N LEU A 234 18.45 19.35 -8.46
CA LEU A 234 17.88 20.41 -9.30
C LEU A 234 18.64 20.54 -10.63
N VAL A 235 17.90 20.80 -11.71
CA VAL A 235 18.43 21.09 -13.04
C VAL A 235 19.12 22.48 -13.04
N PRO A 236 20.28 22.67 -13.71
CA PRO A 236 21.14 23.86 -13.56
C PRO A 236 20.45 25.23 -13.77
N SER A 237 19.43 25.31 -14.61
CA SER A 237 18.74 26.57 -14.94
C SER A 237 17.67 26.99 -13.92
N ALA A 238 17.26 26.10 -13.01
CA ALA A 238 16.39 26.40 -11.88
C ALA A 238 17.19 26.87 -10.64
N MET A 239 18.47 26.50 -10.57
CA MET A 239 19.37 26.71 -9.43
C MET A 239 19.57 28.20 -9.08
N SER A 240 19.86 29.06 -10.07
CA SER A 240 20.10 30.49 -9.85
C SER A 240 18.86 31.24 -9.30
N ARG A 241 17.66 30.90 -9.77
CA ARG A 241 16.41 31.59 -9.37
C ARG A 241 15.84 31.09 -8.04
N ALA A 242 16.06 29.82 -7.70
CA ALA A 242 15.66 29.25 -6.42
C ALA A 242 16.54 29.77 -5.28
N ILE A 243 17.86 29.87 -5.49
CA ILE A 243 18.84 30.28 -4.46
C ILE A 243 18.73 31.77 -4.12
N ALA A 244 18.53 32.64 -5.12
CA ALA A 244 18.26 34.07 -4.88
C ALA A 244 16.97 34.32 -4.07
N LYS A 245 16.00 33.40 -4.14
CA LYS A 245 14.76 33.45 -3.34
C LYS A 245 14.91 32.80 -1.95
N PHE A 246 15.76 31.78 -1.82
CA PHE A 246 16.02 31.08 -0.56
C PHE A 246 16.84 31.93 0.42
N GLY A 247 17.77 32.75 -0.09
CA GLY A 247 18.59 33.68 0.70
C GLY A 247 17.80 34.65 1.60
N ALA A 248 16.61 35.04 1.17
CA ALA A 248 15.77 36.02 1.89
C ALA A 248 14.97 35.43 3.07
N ALA A 249 14.82 34.10 3.16
CA ALA A 249 13.99 33.44 4.17
C ALA A 249 14.79 32.79 5.33
N LEU A 250 16.12 32.82 5.26
CA LEU A 250 17.02 32.20 6.25
C LEU A 250 16.98 32.77 7.69
N PRO A 251 16.65 34.05 7.96
CA PRO A 251 16.64 34.58 9.33
C PRO A 251 15.62 33.90 10.26
N CYS A 252 14.58 33.26 9.73
CA CYS A 252 13.52 32.65 10.55
C CYS A 252 13.86 31.22 11.02
N TRP A 253 14.78 30.52 10.35
CA TRP A 253 15.15 29.14 10.69
C TRP A 253 16.22 29.05 11.79
N ALA A 254 17.11 30.06 11.88
CA ALA A 254 18.18 30.10 12.88
C ALA A 254 17.67 30.24 14.33
N ALA A 255 16.45 30.75 14.55
CA ALA A 255 15.90 30.97 15.88
C ALA A 255 15.29 29.71 16.55
N ALA A 256 15.09 28.62 15.80
CA ALA A 256 14.33 27.46 16.30
C ALA A 256 15.19 26.26 16.75
N GLY A 257 16.52 26.30 16.60
CA GLY A 257 17.44 25.31 17.19
C GLY A 257 17.24 23.84 16.76
N ALA A 258 16.59 23.57 15.63
CA ALA A 258 16.23 22.21 15.20
C ALA A 258 17.19 21.66 14.13
N THR A 259 17.65 20.42 14.31
CA THR A 259 18.42 19.63 13.34
C THR A 259 17.51 18.59 12.67
N SER A 260 17.52 18.49 11.34
CA SER A 260 16.76 17.48 10.58
C SER A 260 17.50 17.12 9.30
N VAL A 261 17.41 15.84 8.89
CA VAL A 261 18.06 15.30 7.67
C VAL A 261 16.97 14.86 6.68
N LEU A 262 17.04 15.40 5.46
CA LEU A 262 16.20 14.99 4.32
C LEU A 262 17.10 14.33 3.27
N LEU A 263 16.76 13.09 2.91
CA LEU A 263 17.42 12.27 1.90
C LEU A 263 16.51 12.16 0.67
N LEU A 264 17.06 12.24 -0.54
CA LEU A 264 16.32 11.91 -1.76
C LEU A 264 17.05 10.77 -2.48
N GLN A 265 16.37 9.66 -2.75
CA GLN A 265 16.90 8.51 -3.50
C GLN A 265 15.84 8.01 -4.49
N ASP A 266 16.20 7.80 -5.75
CA ASP A 266 15.30 7.32 -6.81
C ASP A 266 13.99 8.12 -6.96
N HIS A 267 14.06 9.45 -6.90
CA HIS A 267 12.88 10.35 -6.91
C HIS A 267 11.95 10.28 -5.68
N HIS A 268 12.36 9.61 -4.61
CA HIS A 268 11.61 9.54 -3.35
C HIS A 268 12.30 10.34 -2.23
N LEU A 269 11.53 11.14 -1.49
CA LEU A 269 12.00 11.93 -0.34
C LEU A 269 11.85 11.13 0.96
N TYR A 270 12.94 10.99 1.70
CA TYR A 270 13.06 10.31 2.98
C TYR A 270 13.41 11.33 4.06
N ALA A 271 12.66 11.35 5.16
CA ALA A 271 13.05 12.06 6.37
C ALA A 271 13.66 11.05 7.35
N LEU A 272 14.92 11.25 7.75
CA LEU A 272 15.56 10.43 8.78
C LEU A 272 15.58 11.19 10.12
N PRO A 273 14.87 10.70 11.15
CA PRO A 273 15.01 11.23 12.50
C PRO A 273 16.23 10.61 13.21
N LEU A 274 17.06 11.47 13.84
CA LEU A 274 17.87 11.09 15.02
C LEU A 274 16.91 10.70 16.18
N PRO A 275 17.36 9.98 17.22
CA PRO A 275 16.45 9.32 18.17
C PRO A 275 15.72 10.36 19.04
N ALA A 276 14.61 10.87 18.51
CA ALA A 276 13.48 11.43 19.21
C ALA A 276 12.25 10.72 18.60
N PRO A 277 11.35 10.18 19.44
CA PRO A 277 10.26 9.36 18.94
C PRO A 277 9.28 10.26 18.20
N VAL A 278 9.23 10.04 16.88
CA VAL A 278 8.12 10.39 15.99
C VAL A 278 8.11 11.87 15.57
N LEU A 279 7.83 12.13 14.29
CA LEU A 279 7.77 13.47 13.68
C LEU A 279 7.00 14.49 14.55
N GLU A 280 7.54 15.70 14.69
CA GLU A 280 6.80 16.84 15.22
C GLU A 280 5.92 17.46 14.13
N LEU A 281 4.67 17.76 14.50
CA LEU A 281 3.62 18.32 13.63
C LEU A 281 4.05 19.64 12.96
N THR A 282 4.92 20.40 13.63
CA THR A 282 5.50 21.67 13.19
C THR A 282 6.36 21.53 11.93
N GLN A 283 7.15 20.46 11.82
CA GLN A 283 8.08 20.27 10.69
C GLN A 283 7.36 19.94 9.37
N VAL A 284 6.33 19.09 9.43
CA VAL A 284 5.47 18.77 8.28
C VAL A 284 4.67 20.00 7.86
N HIS A 285 4.22 20.80 8.82
CA HIS A 285 3.45 22.00 8.56
C HIS A 285 4.28 23.11 7.87
N GLU A 286 5.56 23.29 8.22
CA GLU A 286 6.45 24.26 7.54
C GLU A 286 6.85 23.82 6.12
N LEU A 287 7.13 22.52 5.90
CA LEU A 287 7.40 21.97 4.57
C LEU A 287 6.20 22.18 3.61
N LEU A 288 4.99 21.96 4.13
CA LEU A 288 3.75 22.12 3.36
C LEU A 288 3.38 23.61 3.16
N ARG A 289 3.67 24.49 4.13
CA ARG A 289 3.57 25.95 3.92
C ARG A 289 4.49 26.42 2.80
N TRP A 290 5.70 25.89 2.72
CA TRP A 290 6.65 26.23 1.66
C TRP A 290 6.14 25.79 0.28
N LEU A 291 5.63 24.56 0.14
CA LEU A 291 5.00 24.09 -1.11
C LEU A 291 3.80 24.95 -1.52
N ALA A 292 2.99 25.41 -0.55
CA ALA A 292 1.84 26.28 -0.79
C ALA A 292 2.21 27.76 -1.05
N ALA A 293 3.40 28.21 -0.61
CA ALA A 293 3.87 29.59 -0.73
C ALA A 293 4.72 29.84 -1.98
N SER A 294 4.99 28.82 -2.79
CA SER A 294 5.80 28.96 -4.01
C SER A 294 5.11 29.91 -5.01
N PRO A 295 5.72 31.06 -5.37
CA PRO A 295 5.06 32.09 -6.14
C PRO A 295 5.14 31.78 -7.64
N ALA A 296 4.22 30.93 -8.11
CA ALA A 296 3.83 30.90 -9.51
C ALA A 296 2.56 31.73 -9.69
N SER A 297 2.72 32.90 -10.33
CA SER A 297 1.71 33.90 -10.69
C SER A 297 1.16 34.79 -9.57
N GLY A 298 1.37 36.10 -9.73
CA GLY A 298 1.06 37.12 -8.74
C GLY A 298 -0.44 37.40 -8.62
N GLN A 299 -1.05 37.03 -7.49
CA GLN A 299 -2.26 37.67 -7.00
C GLN A 299 -2.26 37.76 -5.45
N ARG A 300 -2.24 39.00 -4.94
CA ARG A 300 -2.25 39.35 -3.50
C ARG A 300 -3.57 39.05 -2.78
N SER A 301 -4.62 38.58 -3.47
CA SER A 301 -5.97 38.40 -2.92
C SER A 301 -6.15 37.12 -2.07
N HIS A 302 -5.33 36.08 -2.28
CA HIS A 302 -5.44 34.82 -1.54
C HIS A 302 -4.78 34.85 -0.14
N GLN A 303 -3.75 35.69 0.06
CA GLN A 303 -3.09 35.86 1.36
C GLN A 303 -4.02 36.37 2.47
N ARG A 304 -5.03 37.19 2.13
CA ARG A 304 -6.00 37.70 3.12
C ARG A 304 -7.09 36.69 3.50
N ARG A 305 -7.32 35.65 2.71
CA ARG A 305 -8.23 34.55 3.10
C ARG A 305 -7.55 33.57 4.05
N PHE A 306 -6.24 33.33 3.88
CA PHE A 306 -5.48 32.40 4.72
C PHE A 306 -5.33 32.85 6.18
N SER A 307 -5.19 34.15 6.45
CA SER A 307 -5.09 34.68 7.82
C SER A 307 -6.39 34.57 8.63
N ARG A 308 -7.54 34.37 7.98
CA ARG A 308 -8.84 34.20 8.64
C ARG A 308 -9.13 32.75 9.07
N TRP A 309 -8.32 31.78 8.63
CA TRP A 309 -8.56 30.34 8.85
C TRP A 309 -7.80 29.77 10.07
N GLN A 310 -7.06 30.60 10.80
CA GLN A 310 -6.23 30.19 11.95
C GLN A 310 -7.00 29.84 13.23
N LEU A 311 -8.35 29.82 13.24
CA LEU A 311 -9.12 29.76 14.49
C LEU A 311 -9.92 28.48 14.78
N PHE A 312 -9.89 27.42 13.97
CA PHE A 312 -10.56 26.16 14.35
C PHE A 312 -9.83 24.89 13.89
N GLY A 313 -9.56 23.98 14.84
CA GLY A 313 -8.89 22.69 14.67
C GLY A 313 -9.69 21.63 13.93
N LYS A 314 -10.00 21.86 12.64
CA LYS A 314 -10.58 20.89 11.71
C LYS A 314 -9.81 20.84 10.38
N MET A 315 -8.48 20.68 10.43
CA MET A 315 -7.59 20.72 9.26
C MET A 315 -7.19 19.34 8.71
N LEU A 316 -8.14 18.45 8.44
CA LEU A 316 -7.85 17.18 7.72
C LEU A 316 -8.56 17.08 6.36
N PRO A 317 -9.84 17.49 6.21
CA PRO A 317 -10.53 17.43 4.92
C PRO A 317 -9.94 18.40 3.87
N ASP A 318 -9.36 19.51 4.29
CA ASP A 318 -8.92 20.60 3.40
C ASP A 318 -7.57 20.31 2.71
N PHE A 319 -6.75 19.39 3.24
CA PHE A 319 -5.46 19.02 2.61
C PHE A 319 -5.64 18.27 1.29
N LYS A 320 -6.64 17.38 1.20
CA LYS A 320 -7.01 16.73 -0.08
C LYS A 320 -7.50 17.76 -1.11
N GLN A 321 -8.14 18.85 -0.67
CA GLN A 321 -8.54 19.95 -1.55
C GLN A 321 -7.34 20.79 -2.03
N ILE A 322 -6.33 21.02 -1.18
CA ILE A 322 -5.10 21.73 -1.55
C ILE A 322 -4.30 20.91 -2.58
N GLY A 323 -4.16 19.60 -2.36
CA GLY A 323 -3.55 18.68 -3.34
C GLY A 323 -4.29 18.70 -4.69
N ARG A 324 -5.64 18.64 -4.67
CA ARG A 324 -6.48 18.80 -5.88
C ARG A 324 -6.29 20.14 -6.58
N GLY A 325 -6.14 21.22 -5.81
CA GLY A 325 -5.91 22.57 -6.35
C GLY A 325 -4.56 22.69 -7.07
N LEU A 326 -3.51 22.05 -6.54
CA LEU A 326 -2.19 21.97 -7.18
C LEU A 326 -2.24 21.15 -8.48
N LEU A 327 -3.02 20.07 -8.50
CA LEU A 327 -3.22 19.20 -9.67
C LEU A 327 -3.91 19.93 -10.82
N LEU A 328 -5.03 20.59 -10.54
CA LEU A 328 -5.77 21.38 -11.54
C LEU A 328 -4.92 22.52 -12.13
N HIS A 329 -3.97 23.05 -11.34
CA HIS A 329 -3.03 24.06 -11.81
C HIS A 329 -1.89 23.47 -12.65
N SER A 330 -1.45 22.26 -12.33
CA SER A 330 -0.38 21.54 -13.03
C SER A 330 -0.84 20.94 -14.37
N GLU A 331 -2.06 20.39 -14.42
CA GLU A 331 -2.69 19.93 -15.66
C GLU A 331 -2.81 21.07 -16.67
N ALA A 332 -3.07 22.29 -16.20
CA ALA A 332 -3.11 23.48 -17.05
C ALA A 332 -1.73 23.92 -17.62
N GLN A 333 -0.61 23.39 -17.09
CA GLN A 333 0.75 23.77 -17.50
C GLN A 333 1.55 22.65 -18.18
N GLY A 334 0.97 21.47 -18.38
CA GLY A 334 1.67 20.35 -19.04
C GLY A 334 2.86 19.78 -18.25
N GLN A 335 2.95 20.06 -16.94
CA GLN A 335 3.96 19.49 -16.02
C GLN A 335 3.35 18.37 -15.17
N ASP A 336 2.76 17.37 -15.83
CA ASP A 336 1.84 16.43 -15.18
C ASP A 336 2.53 15.51 -14.13
N GLU A 337 3.75 15.03 -14.40
CA GLU A 337 4.40 14.02 -13.55
C GLU A 337 4.89 14.57 -12.20
N SER A 338 5.44 15.78 -12.14
CA SER A 338 6.00 16.33 -10.89
C SER A 338 4.92 16.66 -9.87
N ALA A 339 3.74 17.13 -10.32
CA ALA A 339 2.64 17.43 -9.42
C ALA A 339 1.96 16.17 -8.90
N GLN A 340 1.80 15.15 -9.76
CA GLN A 340 1.32 13.84 -9.35
C GLN A 340 2.25 13.21 -8.31
N LEU A 341 3.57 13.24 -8.53
CA LEU A 341 4.56 12.76 -7.56
C LEU A 341 4.51 13.52 -6.23
N THR A 342 4.39 14.85 -6.28
CA THR A 342 4.29 15.68 -5.08
C THR A 342 3.02 15.38 -4.28
N GLN A 343 1.89 15.19 -4.97
CA GLN A 343 0.64 14.81 -4.32
C GLN A 343 0.74 13.43 -3.67
N VAL A 344 1.25 12.44 -4.41
CA VAL A 344 1.45 11.07 -3.90
C VAL A 344 2.35 11.10 -2.66
N LEU A 345 3.44 11.85 -2.68
CA LEU A 345 4.33 12.01 -1.53
C LEU A 345 3.62 12.70 -0.34
N ALA A 346 2.86 13.76 -0.59
CA ALA A 346 2.11 14.45 0.45
C ALA A 346 1.06 13.55 1.11
N GLU A 347 0.36 12.73 0.31
CA GLU A 347 -0.59 11.72 0.81
C GLU A 347 0.11 10.65 1.66
N GLN A 348 1.28 10.17 1.23
CA GLN A 348 2.07 9.20 2.00
C GLN A 348 2.55 9.77 3.34
N LEU A 349 3.02 11.02 3.36
CA LEU A 349 3.46 11.69 4.59
C LEU A 349 2.29 11.95 5.54
N LEU A 350 1.11 12.25 5.00
CA LEU A 350 -0.11 12.42 5.80
C LEU A 350 -0.52 11.11 6.49
N GLU A 351 -0.55 10.00 5.76
CA GLU A 351 -0.90 8.69 6.34
C GLU A 351 0.09 8.25 7.42
N LEU A 352 1.40 8.47 7.18
CA LEU A 352 2.43 8.23 8.19
C LEU A 352 2.21 9.08 9.45
N ASN A 353 1.85 10.36 9.29
CA ASN A 353 1.55 11.25 10.41
C ASN A 353 0.28 10.83 11.18
N ILE A 354 -0.75 10.34 10.47
CA ILE A 354 -1.97 9.80 11.08
C ILE A 354 -1.62 8.59 11.95
N PHE A 355 -0.88 7.62 11.39
CA PHE A 355 -0.41 6.44 12.13
C PHE A 355 0.35 6.85 13.39
N ASN A 356 1.32 7.75 13.25
CA ASN A 356 2.15 8.27 14.33
C ASN A 356 1.33 8.96 15.45
N THR A 357 0.29 9.72 15.08
CA THR A 357 -0.60 10.38 16.04
C THR A 357 -1.43 9.36 16.81
N GLN A 358 -2.00 8.37 16.11
CA GLN A 358 -2.80 7.32 16.73
C GLN A 358 -1.95 6.39 17.61
N ALA A 359 -0.72 6.11 17.18
CA ALA A 359 0.29 5.37 17.92
C ALA A 359 0.58 6.03 19.28
N ARG A 360 0.88 7.34 19.28
CA ARG A 360 1.09 8.12 20.50
C ARG A 360 -0.13 8.13 21.41
N ALA A 361 -1.32 8.34 20.85
CA ALA A 361 -2.57 8.33 21.62
C ALA A 361 -2.79 6.98 22.32
N GLN A 362 -2.48 5.87 21.65
CA GLN A 362 -2.60 4.54 22.21
C GLN A 362 -1.56 4.26 23.31
N GLN A 363 -0.30 4.66 23.09
CA GLN A 363 0.75 4.54 24.10
C GLN A 363 0.40 5.33 25.36
N ASN A 364 -0.10 6.56 25.20
CA ASN A 364 -0.57 7.39 26.31
C ASN A 364 -1.76 6.76 27.04
N ALA A 365 -2.72 6.19 26.31
CA ALA A 365 -3.89 5.52 26.88
C ALA A 365 -3.53 4.24 27.65
N ALA A 366 -2.48 3.53 27.24
CA ALA A 366 -2.02 2.32 27.94
C ALA A 366 -1.31 2.62 29.27
N GLY A 367 -1.01 3.89 29.58
CA GLY A 367 -0.28 4.27 30.80
C GLY A 367 1.12 3.65 30.89
N GLN A 368 1.64 3.10 29.80
CA GLN A 368 2.94 2.47 29.74
C GLN A 368 4.00 3.57 29.67
N ALA A 369 4.52 3.97 30.83
CA ALA A 369 5.77 4.68 30.91
C ALA A 369 6.82 3.89 30.12
N THR A 370 7.55 4.60 29.26
CA THR A 370 8.57 4.14 28.30
C THR A 370 9.70 3.35 28.97
N ALA A 371 9.42 2.17 29.49
CA ALA A 371 10.44 1.17 29.70
C ALA A 371 10.92 0.73 28.32
N LEU A 372 12.22 0.89 28.06
CA LEU A 372 12.88 0.50 26.83
C LEU A 372 12.77 -1.03 26.65
N LEU A 373 11.72 -1.55 25.99
CA LEU A 373 11.81 -2.88 25.39
C LEU A 373 13.03 -2.90 24.44
N PRO A 374 13.76 -4.02 24.37
CA PRO A 374 14.97 -4.10 23.56
C PRO A 374 14.74 -3.89 22.05
N ASP A 375 13.54 -4.18 21.52
CA ASP A 375 13.28 -4.10 20.09
C ASP A 375 12.19 -3.07 19.72
N ALA A 376 12.58 -2.06 18.94
CA ALA A 376 11.68 -1.02 18.44
C ALA A 376 10.70 -1.57 17.39
N LEU A 377 11.11 -2.55 16.58
CA LEU A 377 10.27 -3.11 15.52
C LEU A 377 9.09 -3.89 16.07
N GLU A 378 9.34 -4.74 17.07
CA GLU A 378 8.29 -5.54 17.71
C GLU A 378 7.20 -4.64 18.30
N ARG A 379 7.59 -3.51 18.92
CA ARG A 379 6.63 -2.54 19.45
C ARG A 379 5.77 -1.89 18.38
N ILE A 380 6.39 -1.46 17.28
CA ILE A 380 5.66 -0.86 16.17
C ILE A 380 4.73 -1.89 15.53
N GLN A 381 5.19 -3.14 15.41
CA GLN A 381 4.38 -4.27 14.93
C GLN A 381 3.15 -4.50 15.82
N LEU A 382 3.32 -4.61 17.14
CA LEU A 382 2.21 -4.79 18.09
C LEU A 382 1.23 -3.63 18.05
N LEU A 383 1.75 -2.40 17.91
CA LEU A 383 0.93 -1.20 17.83
C LEU A 383 0.11 -1.13 16.53
N ALA A 384 0.74 -1.47 15.40
CA ALA A 384 0.07 -1.61 14.11
C ALA A 384 -1.03 -2.67 14.17
N ASP A 385 -0.76 -3.83 14.81
CA ASP A 385 -1.76 -4.89 14.98
C ASP A 385 -2.94 -4.46 15.88
N GLN A 386 -2.67 -3.74 16.99
CA GLN A 386 -3.72 -3.19 17.85
C GLN A 386 -4.59 -2.14 17.14
N LEU A 387 -3.96 -1.27 16.33
CA LEU A 387 -4.67 -0.29 15.51
C LEU A 387 -5.52 -1.00 14.46
N ALA A 388 -4.94 -1.97 13.74
CA ALA A 388 -5.66 -2.80 12.78
C ALA A 388 -6.88 -3.46 13.42
N GLY A 389 -6.73 -4.07 14.60
CA GLY A 389 -7.83 -4.71 15.33
C GLY A 389 -8.94 -3.73 15.73
N ARG A 390 -8.61 -2.52 16.17
CA ARG A 390 -9.61 -1.49 16.51
C ARG A 390 -10.40 -1.03 15.29
N HIS A 391 -9.72 -0.77 14.18
CA HIS A 391 -10.38 -0.39 12.93
C HIS A 391 -11.23 -1.53 12.38
N GLN A 392 -10.78 -2.78 12.48
CA GLN A 392 -11.57 -3.96 12.16
C GLN A 392 -12.85 -4.03 12.99
N ASP A 393 -12.74 -3.88 14.31
CA ASP A 393 -13.89 -3.95 15.21
C ASP A 393 -14.90 -2.82 14.93
N ALA A 394 -14.41 -1.59 14.68
CA ALA A 394 -15.24 -0.45 14.32
C ALA A 394 -15.99 -0.69 12.99
N TRP A 395 -15.28 -1.16 11.97
CA TRP A 395 -15.86 -1.44 10.65
C TRP A 395 -16.83 -2.64 10.66
N GLN A 396 -16.45 -3.78 11.27
CA GLN A 396 -17.32 -4.96 11.31
C GLN A 396 -18.56 -4.74 12.19
N SER A 397 -18.43 -4.02 13.31
CA SER A 397 -19.58 -3.69 14.17
C SER A 397 -20.54 -2.69 13.56
N LEU A 398 -20.06 -1.83 12.64
CA LEU A 398 -20.91 -0.96 11.84
C LEU A 398 -21.79 -1.77 10.88
N LEU A 399 -21.22 -2.74 10.18
CA LEU A 399 -21.93 -3.53 9.17
C LEU A 399 -22.92 -4.51 9.81
N PHE A 400 -22.46 -5.36 10.73
CA PHE A 400 -23.28 -6.41 11.32
C PHE A 400 -22.83 -6.78 12.73
N SER A 401 -21.71 -7.49 12.82
CA SER A 401 -21.04 -7.85 14.07
C SER A 401 -19.62 -8.32 13.75
N THR A 402 -18.74 -8.35 14.75
CA THR A 402 -17.38 -8.81 14.53
C THR A 402 -17.37 -10.32 14.27
N THR A 403 -16.52 -10.76 13.36
CA THR A 403 -16.40 -12.18 13.00
C THR A 403 -15.96 -13.03 14.19
N LYS A 404 -15.19 -12.45 15.12
CA LYS A 404 -14.87 -13.06 16.41
C LYS A 404 -16.14 -13.37 17.21
N ARG A 405 -17.10 -12.45 17.27
CA ARG A 405 -18.38 -12.65 17.95
C ARG A 405 -19.26 -13.67 17.23
N LEU A 406 -19.29 -13.65 15.90
CA LEU A 406 -20.02 -14.65 15.10
C LEU A 406 -19.50 -16.07 15.36
N ALA A 407 -18.18 -16.26 15.35
CA ALA A 407 -17.56 -17.54 15.61
C ALA A 407 -17.86 -18.05 17.04
N GLN A 408 -17.84 -17.15 18.03
CA GLN A 408 -18.20 -17.48 19.41
C GLN A 408 -19.69 -17.82 19.58
N GLN A 409 -20.56 -17.25 18.75
CA GLN A 409 -22.00 -17.51 18.74
C GLN A 409 -22.39 -18.81 18.02
N GLY A 410 -21.50 -19.41 17.22
CA GLY A 410 -21.75 -20.69 16.55
C GLY A 410 -22.14 -21.84 17.49
N GLY A 411 -21.78 -21.75 18.78
CA GLY A 411 -22.19 -22.71 19.82
C GLY A 411 -23.58 -22.46 20.43
N TRP A 412 -24.32 -21.44 20.00
CA TRP A 412 -25.56 -20.98 20.64
C TRP A 412 -26.67 -22.04 20.66
N LEU A 413 -26.76 -22.91 19.64
CA LEU A 413 -27.74 -24.01 19.62
C LEU A 413 -27.52 -25.02 20.77
N HIS A 414 -26.28 -25.19 21.25
CA HIS A 414 -25.99 -26.00 22.43
C HIS A 414 -26.09 -25.21 23.76
N GLY A 415 -26.07 -23.88 23.71
CA GLY A 415 -25.96 -22.98 24.87
C GLY A 415 -27.27 -22.37 25.38
N LEU A 416 -28.42 -22.68 24.79
CA LEU A 416 -29.76 -22.18 25.19
C LEU A 416 -30.15 -22.49 26.66
N ARG A 417 -29.30 -23.20 27.43
CA ARG A 417 -29.73 -23.85 28.66
C ARG A 417 -29.65 -23.06 29.98
N HIS A 418 -29.00 -21.90 30.17
CA HIS A 418 -29.33 -21.11 31.40
C HIS A 418 -28.80 -19.68 31.66
N ARG A 419 -27.77 -19.12 31.01
CA ARG A 419 -27.09 -17.92 31.60
C ARG A 419 -27.04 -16.60 30.82
N GLN A 420 -27.50 -16.53 29.57
CA GLN A 420 -27.29 -15.33 28.74
C GLN A 420 -28.51 -14.40 28.54
N TRP A 421 -29.67 -14.67 29.14
CA TRP A 421 -30.86 -13.83 28.94
C TRP A 421 -30.70 -12.39 29.46
N ARG A 422 -29.89 -12.15 30.50
CA ARG A 422 -29.75 -10.81 31.11
C ARG A 422 -28.98 -9.80 30.23
N SER A 423 -28.15 -10.24 29.28
CA SER A 423 -27.40 -9.33 28.38
C SER A 423 -28.02 -9.17 26.99
N MET A 424 -29.10 -9.91 26.68
CA MET A 424 -29.76 -9.86 25.38
C MET A 424 -30.27 -8.46 24.97
N PRO A 425 -30.90 -7.63 25.84
CA PRO A 425 -31.48 -6.37 25.38
C PRO A 425 -30.42 -5.37 24.91
N ALA A 426 -29.32 -5.22 25.66
CA ALA A 426 -28.24 -4.31 25.25
C ALA A 426 -27.54 -4.77 23.96
N GLU A 427 -27.35 -6.08 23.77
CA GLU A 427 -26.78 -6.65 22.56
C GLU A 427 -27.72 -6.48 21.35
N ALA A 428 -29.02 -6.68 21.56
CA ALA A 428 -30.05 -6.50 20.54
C ALA A 428 -30.14 -5.04 20.10
N LEU A 429 -30.11 -4.08 21.03
CA LEU A 429 -30.05 -2.64 20.73
C LEU A 429 -28.80 -2.29 19.92
N ARG A 430 -27.62 -2.80 20.30
CA ARG A 430 -26.40 -2.57 19.50
C ARG A 430 -26.53 -3.12 18.08
N ARG A 431 -27.07 -4.33 17.92
CA ARG A 431 -27.32 -4.93 16.59
C ARG A 431 -28.35 -4.15 15.78
N ALA A 432 -29.40 -3.64 16.41
CA ALA A 432 -30.41 -2.80 15.77
C ALA A 432 -29.80 -1.52 15.19
N THR A 433 -28.70 -1.02 15.77
CA THR A 433 -27.98 0.15 15.23
C THR A 433 -26.97 -0.16 14.12
N SER A 434 -26.72 -1.43 13.78
CA SER A 434 -25.85 -1.79 12.65
C SER A 434 -26.52 -1.42 11.32
N LEU A 435 -25.75 -1.27 10.23
CA LEU A 435 -26.31 -0.95 8.91
C LEU A 435 -27.30 -2.01 8.43
N VAL A 436 -27.01 -3.29 8.68
CA VAL A 436 -27.96 -4.38 8.42
C VAL A 436 -29.21 -4.26 9.31
N GLY A 437 -29.04 -3.99 10.61
CA GLY A 437 -30.15 -3.83 11.54
C GLY A 437 -31.08 -2.67 11.15
N LEU A 438 -30.52 -1.53 10.79
CA LEU A 438 -31.26 -0.35 10.32
C LEU A 438 -31.93 -0.61 8.96
N GLY A 439 -31.26 -1.32 8.05
CA GLY A 439 -31.85 -1.72 6.77
C GLY A 439 -33.04 -2.66 6.94
N LEU A 440 -32.95 -3.62 7.87
CA LEU A 440 -34.06 -4.51 8.22
C LEU A 440 -35.21 -3.73 8.89
N LEU A 441 -34.89 -2.82 9.82
CA LEU A 441 -35.89 -1.96 10.45
C LEU A 441 -36.61 -1.09 9.43
N ALA A 442 -35.87 -0.49 8.49
CA ALA A 442 -36.43 0.29 7.40
C ALA A 442 -37.35 -0.57 6.53
N THR A 443 -36.88 -1.75 6.12
CA THR A 443 -37.67 -2.67 5.28
C THR A 443 -38.98 -3.11 5.97
N LEU A 444 -38.91 -3.49 7.26
CA LEU A 444 -40.08 -3.87 8.03
C LEU A 444 -41.03 -2.70 8.27
N SER A 445 -40.51 -1.49 8.50
CA SER A 445 -41.34 -0.29 8.70
C SER A 445 -42.03 0.13 7.40
N PHE A 446 -41.34 0.02 6.26
CA PHE A 446 -41.92 0.28 4.95
C PHE A 446 -43.01 -0.75 4.61
N ALA A 447 -42.75 -2.03 4.87
CA ALA A 447 -43.76 -3.07 4.68
C ALA A 447 -44.96 -2.87 5.63
N ALA A 448 -44.74 -2.49 6.89
CA ALA A 448 -45.83 -2.19 7.83
C ALA A 448 -46.65 -0.97 7.40
N TYR A 449 -45.98 0.03 6.80
CA TYR A 449 -46.63 1.18 6.18
C TYR A 449 -47.54 0.75 5.01
N THR A 450 -47.11 -0.16 4.14
CA THR A 450 -47.94 -0.59 3.01
C THR A 450 -49.08 -1.53 3.43
N GLU A 451 -48.84 -2.39 4.42
CA GLU A 451 -49.77 -3.47 4.79
C GLU A 451 -50.71 -3.14 5.97
N ILE A 452 -50.30 -2.33 6.95
CA ILE A 452 -51.06 -2.12 8.21
C ILE A 452 -51.53 -0.65 8.37
N SER A 453 -51.22 0.25 7.44
CA SER A 453 -51.62 1.66 7.58
C SER A 453 -53.11 1.90 7.38
N ALA A 454 -53.83 0.98 6.72
CA ALA A 454 -55.28 1.01 6.63
C ALA A 454 -55.93 0.57 7.96
N SER A 455 -57.08 1.16 8.31
CA SER A 455 -57.85 0.77 9.51
C SER A 455 -58.38 -0.64 9.41
N CYS A 456 -58.54 -1.24 10.59
CA CYS A 456 -59.21 -2.52 10.75
C CYS A 456 -60.67 -2.40 11.10
N GLU A 457 -61.40 -3.50 10.89
CA GLU A 457 -62.72 -3.65 11.47
C GLU A 457 -62.58 -4.05 12.95
N SER A 458 -63.53 -3.63 13.78
CA SER A 458 -63.53 -3.99 15.21
C SER A 458 -63.66 -5.50 15.48
N SER A 459 -64.08 -6.27 14.47
CA SER A 459 -64.16 -7.73 14.46
C SER A 459 -62.80 -8.40 14.26
N ASP A 460 -61.78 -7.68 13.79
CA ASP A 460 -60.47 -8.24 13.54
C ASP A 460 -59.79 -8.70 14.84
N VAL A 461 -59.10 -9.84 14.77
CA VAL A 461 -58.38 -10.45 15.92
C VAL A 461 -57.35 -9.50 16.53
N PHE A 462 -56.92 -8.47 15.79
CA PHE A 462 -55.93 -7.48 16.22
C PHE A 462 -56.52 -6.12 16.60
N ALA A 463 -57.85 -5.98 16.68
CA ALA A 463 -58.49 -4.77 17.21
C ALA A 463 -57.99 -4.41 18.62
N PHE A 464 -57.49 -5.39 19.40
CA PHE A 464 -56.86 -5.14 20.70
C PHE A 464 -55.60 -4.24 20.65
N ILE A 465 -54.95 -4.11 19.49
CA ILE A 465 -53.81 -3.19 19.26
C ILE A 465 -54.32 -1.75 19.03
N GLY A 466 -55.63 -1.57 18.88
CA GLY A 466 -56.28 -0.28 18.65
C GLY A 466 -56.27 0.15 17.19
N CYS A 467 -56.16 -0.78 16.24
CA CYS A 467 -56.16 -0.49 14.80
C CYS A 467 -57.49 0.05 14.26
N ASP A 468 -58.57 -0.11 15.02
CA ASP A 468 -59.93 0.34 14.73
C ASP A 468 -60.16 1.78 15.23
N THR A 469 -59.22 2.31 16.01
CA THR A 469 -59.32 3.67 16.55
C THR A 469 -59.04 4.71 15.47
N THR A 470 -59.73 5.85 15.56
CA THR A 470 -59.44 7.03 14.73
C THR A 470 -58.00 7.50 14.89
N TRP A 471 -57.39 7.26 16.05
CA TRP A 471 -55.97 7.54 16.28
C TRP A 471 -55.07 6.74 15.34
N TRP A 472 -55.32 5.43 15.17
CA TRP A 472 -54.52 4.58 14.27
C TRP A 472 -54.63 5.04 12.83
N GLN A 473 -55.85 5.30 12.35
CA GLN A 473 -56.11 5.83 11.01
C GLN A 473 -55.30 7.09 10.71
N HIS A 474 -55.17 7.99 11.69
CA HIS A 474 -54.44 9.24 11.50
C HIS A 474 -52.92 9.09 11.66
N TRP A 475 -52.44 8.25 12.59
CA TRP A 475 -51.04 8.28 13.01
C TRP A 475 -50.20 7.08 12.59
N ALA A 476 -50.78 5.90 12.32
CA ALA A 476 -50.00 4.70 12.01
C ALA A 476 -49.15 4.86 10.75
N SER A 477 -49.75 5.38 9.68
CA SER A 477 -49.07 5.74 8.43
C SER A 477 -47.89 6.70 8.67
N ALA A 478 -48.13 7.79 9.40
CA ALA A 478 -47.10 8.76 9.73
C ALA A 478 -45.99 8.17 10.61
N LEU A 479 -46.33 7.30 11.57
CA LEU A 479 -45.39 6.63 12.45
C LEU A 479 -44.47 5.69 11.67
N PHE A 480 -45.02 4.75 10.91
CA PHE A 480 -44.22 3.77 10.15
C PHE A 480 -43.33 4.45 9.11
N MET A 481 -43.85 5.45 8.40
CA MET A 481 -43.06 6.25 7.47
C MET A 481 -41.94 7.03 8.20
N SER A 482 -42.23 7.60 9.37
CA SER A 482 -41.21 8.30 10.17
C SER A 482 -40.11 7.36 10.65
N VAL A 483 -40.46 6.14 11.10
CA VAL A 483 -39.47 5.12 11.50
C VAL A 483 -38.63 4.68 10.30
N TYR A 484 -39.26 4.45 9.13
CA TYR A 484 -38.56 4.12 7.89
C TYR A 484 -37.53 5.19 7.50
N LEU A 485 -37.97 6.45 7.39
CA LEU A 485 -37.10 7.57 7.01
C LEU A 485 -35.99 7.81 8.04
N SER A 486 -36.31 7.69 9.33
CA SER A 486 -35.33 7.86 10.41
C SER A 486 -34.27 6.75 10.39
N ALA A 487 -34.68 5.50 10.17
CA ALA A 487 -33.75 4.37 10.05
C ALA A 487 -32.83 4.53 8.84
N LEU A 488 -33.37 4.95 7.69
CA LEU A 488 -32.58 5.21 6.48
C LEU A 488 -31.60 6.38 6.67
N ALA A 489 -32.08 7.52 7.20
CA ALA A 489 -31.25 8.69 7.48
C ALA A 489 -30.12 8.35 8.45
N TRP A 490 -30.43 7.60 9.52
CA TRP A 490 -29.43 7.16 10.49
C TRP A 490 -28.40 6.21 9.87
N ALA A 491 -28.83 5.26 9.03
CA ALA A 491 -27.94 4.37 8.30
C ALA A 491 -26.99 5.15 7.37
N LEU A 492 -27.52 6.12 6.60
CA LEU A 492 -26.74 6.97 5.71
C LEU A 492 -25.74 7.85 6.47
N LEU A 493 -26.14 8.44 7.59
CA LEU A 493 -25.25 9.22 8.45
C LEU A 493 -24.10 8.36 8.99
N ARG A 494 -24.41 7.16 9.50
CA ARG A 494 -23.40 6.22 10.00
C ARG A 494 -22.46 5.75 8.89
N TYR A 495 -22.99 5.40 7.72
CA TYR A 495 -22.20 5.00 6.57
C TYR A 495 -21.29 6.15 6.08
N SER A 496 -21.83 7.36 5.95
CA SER A 496 -21.04 8.54 5.57
C SER A 496 -19.93 8.83 6.58
N ASN A 497 -20.20 8.70 7.88
CA ASN A 497 -19.17 8.90 8.91
C ASN A 497 -18.08 7.85 8.83
N ALA A 498 -18.43 6.58 8.60
CA ALA A 498 -17.47 5.50 8.44
C ALA A 498 -16.63 5.65 7.16
N LYS A 499 -17.27 6.06 6.05
CA LYS A 499 -16.58 6.34 4.78
C LYS A 499 -15.60 7.50 4.91
N ARG A 500 -15.97 8.56 5.65
CA ARG A 500 -15.07 9.67 5.98
C ARG A 500 -13.90 9.24 6.87
N ALA A 501 -14.15 8.32 7.81
CA ALA A 501 -13.12 7.82 8.70
C ALA A 501 -12.21 6.76 8.06
N GLN A 502 -12.56 6.24 6.87
CA GLN A 502 -11.79 5.25 6.12
C GLN A 502 -11.40 4.02 6.96
N PHE A 503 -12.29 3.56 7.85
CA PHE A 503 -11.97 2.48 8.80
C PHE A 503 -11.47 1.20 8.12
N GLU A 504 -12.08 0.83 6.98
CA GLU A 504 -11.66 -0.35 6.22
C GLU A 504 -10.24 -0.17 5.67
N GLN A 505 -9.97 0.96 5.02
CA GLN A 505 -8.65 1.26 4.45
C GLN A 505 -7.56 1.29 5.53
N GLN A 506 -7.82 1.96 6.66
CA GLN A 506 -6.88 2.04 7.79
C GLN A 506 -6.64 0.67 8.41
N HIS A 507 -7.68 -0.17 8.54
CA HIS A 507 -7.52 -1.55 8.99
C HIS A 507 -6.56 -2.32 8.07
N GLN A 508 -6.79 -2.26 6.75
CA GLN A 508 -5.97 -2.98 5.78
C GLN A 508 -4.52 -2.48 5.80
N ASP A 509 -4.29 -1.17 5.84
CA ASP A 509 -2.93 -0.62 5.84
C ASP A 509 -2.15 -1.01 7.09
N TYR A 510 -2.76 -0.88 8.26
CA TYR A 510 -2.11 -1.24 9.52
C TYR A 510 -1.91 -2.73 9.67
N ARG A 511 -2.82 -3.55 9.11
CA ARG A 511 -2.64 -4.99 9.05
C ARG A 511 -1.45 -5.35 8.16
N LEU A 512 -1.37 -4.79 6.96
CA LEU A 512 -0.25 -5.00 6.05
C LEU A 512 1.09 -4.58 6.70
N LEU A 513 1.12 -3.40 7.33
CA LEU A 513 2.31 -2.93 8.06
C LEU A 513 2.70 -3.88 9.19
N ALA A 514 1.76 -4.33 10.03
CA ALA A 514 2.04 -5.25 11.13
C ALA A 514 2.61 -6.59 10.64
N GLU A 515 2.02 -7.15 9.57
CA GLU A 515 2.48 -8.41 8.98
C GLU A 515 3.88 -8.26 8.35
N CYS A 516 4.13 -7.17 7.63
CA CYS A 516 5.45 -6.89 7.06
C CYS A 516 6.52 -6.67 8.13
N LEU A 517 6.19 -5.97 9.22
CA LEU A 517 7.10 -5.77 10.35
C LEU A 517 7.44 -7.07 11.06
N ARG A 518 6.49 -8.01 11.15
CA ARG A 518 6.74 -9.35 11.70
C ARG A 518 7.78 -10.11 10.87
N VAL A 519 7.65 -10.07 9.54
CA VAL A 519 8.64 -10.67 8.63
C VAL A 519 9.99 -9.96 8.74
N GLN A 520 10.01 -8.62 8.80
CA GLN A 520 11.24 -7.84 8.90
C GLN A 520 11.97 -8.11 10.22
N HIS A 521 11.23 -8.19 11.32
CA HIS A 521 11.78 -8.53 12.63
C HIS A 521 12.42 -9.93 12.62
N CYS A 522 11.73 -10.92 12.04
CA CYS A 522 12.26 -12.27 11.83
C CYS A 522 13.56 -12.25 11.00
N TRP A 523 13.56 -11.52 9.87
CA TRP A 523 14.74 -11.37 9.02
C TRP A 523 15.92 -10.68 9.73
N ASN A 524 15.65 -9.66 10.53
CA ASN A 524 16.68 -8.95 11.29
C ASN A 524 17.31 -9.83 12.36
N ARG A 525 16.50 -10.64 13.09
CA ARG A 525 17.02 -11.60 14.08
C ARG A 525 17.89 -12.68 13.44
N LEU A 526 17.62 -12.99 12.17
CA LEU A 526 18.45 -13.88 11.38
C LEU A 526 19.69 -13.18 10.79
N GLY A 527 19.82 -11.86 10.88
CA GLY A 527 20.90 -11.13 10.21
C GLY A 527 20.78 -11.13 8.68
N LEU A 528 19.55 -11.21 8.18
CA LEU A 528 19.26 -11.06 6.75
C LEU A 528 19.25 -9.57 6.38
N ALA A 529 20.10 -9.19 5.44
CA ALA A 529 20.18 -7.82 4.93
C ALA A 529 19.01 -7.44 3.99
N ALA A 530 18.06 -8.35 3.76
CA ALA A 530 16.92 -8.09 2.90
C ALA A 530 15.92 -7.14 3.58
N SER A 531 15.35 -6.21 2.80
CA SER A 531 14.24 -5.38 3.24
C SER A 531 12.92 -5.98 2.77
N VAL A 532 11.97 -6.15 3.69
CA VAL A 532 10.61 -6.60 3.36
C VAL A 532 9.90 -5.62 2.43
N ALA A 533 10.29 -4.34 2.47
CA ALA A 533 9.75 -3.32 1.58
C ALA A 533 9.92 -3.66 0.09
N ASP A 534 10.99 -4.37 -0.28
CA ASP A 534 11.25 -4.76 -1.66
C ASP A 534 10.44 -5.99 -2.08
N ALA A 535 9.97 -6.78 -1.11
CA ALA A 535 9.07 -7.90 -1.33
C ALA A 535 7.59 -7.49 -1.43
N VAL A 536 7.21 -6.32 -0.89
CA VAL A 536 5.89 -5.75 -1.10
C VAL A 536 5.77 -5.43 -2.59
N PRO A 537 4.82 -5.97 -3.37
CA PRO A 537 4.68 -5.69 -4.79
C PRO A 537 4.21 -4.24 -5.06
N ASN A 538 4.61 -3.68 -6.20
CA ASN A 538 4.33 -2.30 -6.57
C ASN A 538 2.96 -2.18 -7.25
N ILE A 539 1.87 -2.43 -6.51
CA ILE A 539 0.55 -2.67 -7.10
C ILE A 539 -0.30 -1.39 -7.26
N ASP A 540 0.01 -0.29 -6.56
CA ASP A 540 -0.57 1.03 -6.83
C ASP A 540 0.25 2.14 -6.16
N ALA A 541 0.64 3.18 -6.90
CA ALA A 541 1.66 4.14 -6.50
C ALA A 541 1.33 5.00 -5.25
N ALA A 542 0.06 5.15 -4.89
CA ALA A 542 -0.34 6.03 -3.77
C ALA A 542 -0.59 5.27 -2.46
N ALA A 543 -1.20 4.09 -2.55
CA ALA A 543 -1.89 3.46 -1.42
C ALA A 543 -0.98 2.63 -0.51
N ALA A 544 -0.22 1.69 -1.08
CA ALA A 544 0.68 0.81 -0.32
C ALA A 544 2.08 1.42 -0.15
N ASN A 545 2.41 2.47 -0.90
CA ASN A 545 3.74 3.04 -0.88
C ASN A 545 4.10 3.71 0.45
N TRP A 546 3.13 4.24 1.21
CA TRP A 546 3.43 4.75 2.54
C TRP A 546 3.90 3.63 3.48
N VAL A 547 3.25 2.45 3.42
CA VAL A 547 3.65 1.26 4.19
C VAL A 547 5.05 0.82 3.77
N ARG A 548 5.33 0.76 2.47
CA ARG A 548 6.66 0.44 1.94
C ARG A 548 7.73 1.43 2.42
N ASN A 549 7.46 2.73 2.36
CA ASN A 549 8.38 3.77 2.82
C ASN A 549 8.62 3.70 4.33
N ALA A 550 7.56 3.43 5.11
CA ALA A 550 7.68 3.18 6.54
C ALA A 550 8.57 1.95 6.82
N LEU A 551 8.39 0.85 6.08
CA LEU A 551 9.22 -0.35 6.21
C LEU A 551 10.68 -0.10 5.85
N ARG A 552 10.98 0.67 4.79
CA ARG A 552 12.36 1.05 4.44
C ARG A 552 13.01 1.88 5.54
N ALA A 553 12.31 2.90 6.02
CA ALA A 553 12.81 3.75 7.09
C ALA A 553 13.11 2.92 8.36
N LEU A 554 12.21 2.02 8.73
CA LEU A 554 12.37 1.14 9.89
C LEU A 554 13.49 0.11 9.69
N HIS A 555 13.62 -0.45 8.48
CA HIS A 555 14.72 -1.34 8.12
C HIS A 555 16.07 -0.63 8.36
N HIS A 556 16.27 0.57 7.83
CA HIS A 556 17.51 1.34 8.02
C HIS A 556 17.85 1.63 9.49
N ILE A 557 16.84 1.83 10.34
CA ILE A 557 17.04 2.06 11.78
C ILE A 557 17.41 0.75 12.48
N SER A 558 16.82 -0.37 12.06
CA SER A 558 16.90 -1.66 12.76
C SER A 558 18.13 -2.52 12.46
N VAL A 559 18.88 -2.24 11.39
CA VAL A 559 20.03 -3.04 10.94
C VAL A 559 21.22 -3.00 11.92
N VAL A 560 21.15 -2.22 13.00
CA VAL A 560 22.26 -1.97 13.92
C VAL A 560 22.56 -3.15 14.87
N ASP A 561 21.64 -4.10 15.09
CA ASP A 561 21.80 -5.18 16.08
C ASP A 561 21.67 -6.61 15.49
N SER A 562 22.21 -6.85 14.29
CA SER A 562 22.18 -8.21 13.72
C SER A 562 22.95 -9.19 14.60
N THR A 563 22.24 -10.06 15.32
CA THR A 563 22.81 -11.21 16.02
C THR A 563 23.51 -12.15 15.04
N ARG A 564 24.58 -12.82 15.48
CA ARG A 564 25.30 -13.79 14.63
C ARG A 564 24.33 -14.90 14.18
N TRP A 565 24.23 -15.09 12.87
CA TRP A 565 23.53 -16.23 12.27
C TRP A 565 23.99 -17.54 12.92
N GLY A 566 23.04 -18.33 13.42
CA GLY A 566 23.33 -19.59 14.11
C GLY A 566 22.09 -20.46 14.30
N GLN A 567 22.28 -21.75 14.59
CA GLN A 567 21.19 -22.73 14.68
C GLN A 567 20.10 -22.32 15.68
N THR A 568 20.47 -21.71 16.80
CA THR A 568 19.54 -21.18 17.81
C THR A 568 18.67 -20.05 17.27
N SER A 569 19.26 -19.11 16.50
CA SER A 569 18.50 -18.02 15.87
C SER A 569 17.52 -18.53 14.81
N VAL A 570 17.94 -19.53 14.02
CA VAL A 570 17.07 -20.18 13.02
C VAL A 570 15.91 -20.91 13.69
N ARG A 571 16.17 -21.65 14.79
CA ARG A 571 15.10 -22.31 15.56
C ARG A 571 14.14 -21.30 16.19
N ALA A 572 14.66 -20.20 16.74
CA ALA A 572 13.82 -19.13 17.27
C ALA A 572 12.93 -18.52 16.17
N ALA A 573 13.49 -18.20 15.01
CA ALA A 573 12.74 -17.69 13.86
C ALA A 573 11.69 -18.71 13.36
N LEU A 574 12.03 -20.01 13.31
CA LEU A 574 11.09 -21.06 12.94
C LEU A 574 9.90 -21.08 13.89
N THR A 575 10.14 -21.06 15.20
CA THR A 575 9.08 -21.09 16.21
C THR A 575 8.27 -19.80 16.24
N GLU A 576 8.91 -18.64 16.39
CA GLU A 576 8.25 -17.34 16.57
C GLU A 576 7.56 -16.84 15.30
N PHE A 577 8.08 -17.17 14.11
CA PHE A 577 7.43 -16.77 12.85
C PHE A 577 6.61 -17.92 12.27
N ILE A 578 7.23 -19.00 11.82
CA ILE A 578 6.53 -20.00 11.02
C ILE A 578 5.52 -20.80 11.86
N GLU A 579 5.91 -21.31 13.03
CA GLU A 579 5.02 -22.13 13.85
C GLU A 579 3.86 -21.32 14.44
N GLU A 580 4.14 -20.11 14.94
CA GLU A 580 3.08 -19.20 15.40
C GLU A 580 2.14 -18.79 14.27
N GLN A 581 2.63 -18.54 13.05
CA GLN A 581 1.77 -18.25 11.91
C GLN A 581 0.93 -19.46 11.51
N ILE A 582 1.47 -20.67 11.51
CA ILE A 582 0.70 -21.91 11.28
C ILE A 582 -0.41 -22.03 12.32
N ASP A 583 -0.08 -21.88 13.61
CA ASP A 583 -1.04 -21.98 14.71
C ASP A 583 -2.15 -20.94 14.59
N TYR A 584 -1.77 -19.70 14.26
CA TYR A 584 -2.70 -18.60 14.01
C TYR A 584 -3.63 -18.92 12.83
N HIS A 585 -3.10 -19.38 11.71
CA HIS A 585 -3.90 -19.68 10.51
C HIS A 585 -4.88 -20.83 10.78
N GLU A 586 -4.44 -21.92 11.38
CA GLU A 586 -5.28 -23.09 11.68
C GLU A 586 -6.33 -22.78 12.74
N LYS A 587 -5.89 -22.34 13.93
CA LYS A 587 -6.75 -22.25 15.11
C LYS A 587 -7.57 -20.98 15.16
N THR A 588 -7.03 -19.89 14.63
CA THR A 588 -7.63 -18.55 14.74
C THR A 588 -8.26 -18.10 13.44
N LEU A 589 -7.54 -18.05 12.33
CA LEU A 589 -8.06 -17.48 11.09
C LEU A 589 -9.09 -18.43 10.43
N LEU A 590 -8.67 -19.60 9.97
CA LEU A 590 -9.51 -20.53 9.22
C LEU A 590 -10.71 -20.99 10.05
N LYS A 591 -10.49 -21.50 11.26
CA LYS A 591 -11.57 -22.00 12.11
C LYS A 591 -12.62 -20.94 12.44
N ARG A 592 -12.22 -19.69 12.75
CA ARG A 592 -13.20 -18.63 13.05
C ARG A 592 -13.98 -18.22 11.81
N ARG A 593 -13.33 -18.17 10.64
CA ARG A 593 -13.97 -17.80 9.38
C ARG A 593 -14.95 -18.89 8.94
N GLU A 594 -14.56 -20.15 8.99
CA GLU A 594 -15.45 -21.28 8.66
C GLU A 594 -16.67 -21.32 9.58
N LEU A 595 -16.49 -21.11 10.90
CA LEU A 595 -17.61 -20.99 11.84
C LEU A 595 -18.53 -19.81 11.52
N ALA A 596 -17.97 -18.65 11.15
CA ALA A 596 -18.75 -17.48 10.76
C ALA A 596 -19.54 -17.73 9.45
N VAL A 597 -18.91 -18.33 8.43
CA VAL A 597 -19.56 -18.70 7.16
C VAL A 597 -20.69 -19.68 7.40
N ASN A 598 -20.44 -20.73 8.19
CA ASN A 598 -21.46 -21.72 8.54
C ASN A 598 -22.64 -21.09 9.29
N PHE A 599 -22.35 -20.19 10.24
CA PHE A 599 -23.38 -19.48 10.99
C PHE A 599 -24.23 -18.59 10.07
N LEU A 600 -23.61 -17.74 9.24
CA LEU A 600 -24.32 -16.84 8.32
C LEU A 600 -25.13 -17.63 7.30
N THR A 601 -24.59 -18.72 6.75
CA THR A 601 -25.27 -19.59 5.79
C THR A 601 -26.45 -20.34 6.43
N ALA A 602 -26.31 -20.81 7.67
CA ALA A 602 -27.41 -21.44 8.40
C ALA A 602 -28.55 -20.42 8.65
N ARG A 603 -28.22 -19.19 9.07
CA ARG A 603 -29.21 -18.13 9.28
C ARG A 603 -29.88 -17.69 7.98
N ALA A 604 -29.11 -17.53 6.91
CA ALA A 604 -29.64 -17.25 5.58
C ALA A 604 -30.63 -18.33 5.13
N ARG A 605 -30.30 -19.63 5.33
CA ARG A 605 -31.21 -20.74 5.03
C ARG A 605 -32.50 -20.70 5.84
N VAL A 606 -32.42 -20.45 7.15
CA VAL A 606 -33.62 -20.30 7.99
C VAL A 606 -34.50 -19.15 7.50
N CYS A 607 -33.92 -17.98 7.22
CA CYS A 607 -34.64 -16.83 6.65
C CYS A 607 -35.29 -17.19 5.30
N LEU A 608 -34.58 -17.88 4.41
CA LEU A 608 -35.13 -18.31 3.13
C LEU A 608 -36.28 -19.32 3.31
N SER A 609 -36.13 -20.30 4.21
CA SER A 609 -37.19 -21.26 4.53
C SER A 609 -38.45 -20.57 5.08
N LEU A 610 -38.29 -19.58 5.96
CA LEU A 610 -39.41 -18.79 6.48
C LEU A 610 -40.09 -17.98 5.38
N PHE A 611 -39.33 -17.39 4.47
CA PHE A 611 -39.88 -16.70 3.30
C PHE A 611 -40.68 -17.65 2.41
N MET A 612 -40.12 -18.82 2.07
CA MET A 612 -40.81 -19.82 1.24
C MET A 612 -42.08 -20.36 1.91
N LEU A 613 -42.06 -20.55 3.24
CA LEU A 613 -43.24 -20.95 4.01
C LEU A 613 -44.31 -19.85 3.97
N GLY A 614 -43.89 -18.60 4.09
CA GLY A 614 -44.76 -17.43 3.94
C GLY A 614 -45.43 -17.36 2.57
N VAL A 615 -44.66 -17.51 1.49
CA VAL A 615 -45.17 -17.56 0.11
C VAL A 615 -46.14 -18.74 -0.09
N ALA A 616 -45.80 -19.92 0.42
CA ALA A 616 -46.69 -21.08 0.36
C ALA A 616 -48.00 -20.85 1.12
N GLY A 617 -47.94 -20.21 2.29
CA GLY A 617 -49.14 -19.82 3.05
C GLY A 617 -50.03 -18.84 2.29
N LEU A 618 -49.44 -17.83 1.61
CA LEU A 618 -50.18 -16.88 0.78
C LEU A 618 -50.84 -17.55 -0.43
N ALA A 619 -50.12 -18.49 -1.08
CA ALA A 619 -50.67 -19.27 -2.18
C ALA A 619 -51.84 -20.17 -1.73
N CYS A 620 -51.68 -20.86 -0.59
CA CYS A 620 -52.75 -21.67 0.01
C CYS A 620 -53.97 -20.81 0.37
N ASN A 621 -53.76 -19.62 0.94
CA ASN A 621 -54.84 -18.68 1.25
C ASN A 621 -55.61 -18.26 -0.01
N THR A 622 -54.90 -17.90 -1.07
CA THR A 622 -55.48 -17.49 -2.36
C THR A 622 -56.28 -18.63 -2.99
N LEU A 623 -55.76 -19.86 -2.91
CA LEU A 623 -56.47 -21.07 -3.39
C LEU A 623 -57.71 -21.36 -2.55
N ALA A 624 -57.64 -21.21 -1.22
CA ALA A 624 -58.76 -21.42 -0.32
C ALA A 624 -59.90 -20.43 -0.59
N GLU A 625 -59.55 -19.15 -0.80
CA GLU A 625 -60.48 -18.11 -1.21
C GLU A 625 -61.15 -18.43 -2.55
N THR A 626 -60.36 -18.89 -3.53
CA THR A 626 -60.87 -19.20 -4.88
C THR A 626 -61.77 -20.44 -4.89
N LEU A 627 -61.41 -21.50 -4.16
CA LEU A 627 -62.07 -22.81 -4.24
C LEU A 627 -63.19 -22.99 -3.22
N TRP A 628 -63.07 -22.41 -2.03
CA TRP A 628 -64.01 -22.59 -0.92
C TRP A 628 -64.70 -21.31 -0.46
N HIS A 629 -64.40 -20.16 -1.09
CA HIS A 629 -64.85 -18.84 -0.61
C HIS A 629 -64.47 -18.59 0.86
N GLN A 630 -63.44 -19.28 1.35
CA GLN A 630 -62.95 -19.18 2.72
C GLN A 630 -61.52 -18.65 2.66
N ALA A 631 -61.39 -17.32 2.70
CA ALA A 631 -60.11 -16.66 2.88
C ALA A 631 -59.77 -16.58 4.37
N TRP A 632 -58.49 -16.44 4.69
CA TRP A 632 -58.10 -15.85 5.96
C TRP A 632 -58.61 -14.41 5.97
N GLU A 633 -59.67 -14.17 6.72
CA GLU A 633 -60.20 -12.82 6.91
C GLU A 633 -59.22 -11.97 7.74
N GLY A 634 -59.10 -10.69 7.37
CA GLY A 634 -58.38 -9.67 8.14
C GLY A 634 -56.84 -9.75 8.09
N TYR A 635 -56.20 -9.36 9.20
CA TYR A 635 -54.76 -9.12 9.28
C TYR A 635 -53.84 -10.34 9.20
N ALA A 636 -54.36 -11.57 9.31
CA ALA A 636 -53.53 -12.77 9.22
C ALA A 636 -52.74 -12.80 7.90
N HIS A 637 -53.37 -12.34 6.81
CA HIS A 637 -52.73 -12.16 5.51
C HIS A 637 -51.58 -11.14 5.58
N HIS A 638 -51.84 -9.94 6.09
CA HIS A 638 -50.84 -8.86 6.20
C HIS A 638 -49.64 -9.27 7.07
N PHE A 639 -49.85 -9.94 8.20
CA PHE A 639 -48.75 -10.45 9.01
C PHE A 639 -47.91 -11.50 8.28
N LEU A 640 -48.53 -12.36 7.48
CA LEU A 640 -47.81 -13.34 6.67
C LEU A 640 -46.98 -12.65 5.58
N VAL A 641 -47.50 -11.60 4.94
CA VAL A 641 -46.75 -10.77 3.98
C VAL A 641 -45.56 -10.12 4.67
N LEU A 642 -45.76 -9.47 5.82
CA LEU A 642 -44.69 -8.82 6.59
C LEU A 642 -43.60 -9.80 7.05
N ALA A 643 -44.01 -10.97 7.54
CA ALA A 643 -43.09 -12.02 7.93
C ALA A 643 -42.27 -12.50 6.73
N SER A 644 -42.90 -12.63 5.56
CA SER A 644 -42.24 -13.01 4.31
C SER A 644 -41.22 -11.95 3.87
N ILE A 645 -41.61 -10.68 3.82
CA ILE A 645 -40.71 -9.57 3.44
C ILE A 645 -39.54 -9.47 4.41
N GLY A 646 -39.80 -9.53 5.72
CA GLY A 646 -38.77 -9.53 6.75
C GLY A 646 -37.80 -10.71 6.62
N ALA A 647 -38.32 -11.90 6.32
CA ALA A 647 -37.51 -13.10 6.10
C ALA A 647 -36.65 -12.99 4.83
N LEU A 648 -37.19 -12.47 3.73
CA LEU A 648 -36.45 -12.22 2.49
C LEU A 648 -35.33 -11.18 2.70
N ALA A 649 -35.65 -10.06 3.35
CA ALA A 649 -34.67 -9.03 3.69
C ALA A 649 -33.57 -9.58 4.61
N GLY A 650 -33.96 -10.42 5.58
CA GLY A 650 -33.04 -11.15 6.44
C GLY A 650 -32.09 -12.03 5.64
N TRP A 651 -32.60 -12.83 4.70
CA TRP A 651 -31.78 -13.66 3.82
C TRP A 651 -30.79 -12.82 2.99
N ALA A 652 -31.29 -11.78 2.31
CA ALA A 652 -30.47 -10.91 1.47
C ALA A 652 -29.36 -10.22 2.27
N ALA A 653 -29.65 -9.75 3.48
CA ALA A 653 -28.68 -9.12 4.35
C ALA A 653 -27.55 -10.09 4.77
N HIS A 654 -27.87 -11.33 5.17
CA HIS A 654 -26.84 -12.31 5.55
C HIS A 654 -25.96 -12.69 4.35
N LYS A 655 -26.56 -12.87 3.17
CA LYS A 655 -25.81 -13.15 1.94
C LYS A 655 -24.89 -11.99 1.57
N LYS A 656 -25.38 -10.75 1.66
CA LYS A 656 -24.57 -9.56 1.38
C LYS A 656 -23.41 -9.39 2.36
N VAL A 657 -23.60 -9.72 3.64
CA VAL A 657 -22.50 -9.74 4.63
C VAL A 657 -21.43 -10.77 4.27
N LEU A 658 -21.83 -11.97 3.82
CA LEU A 658 -20.91 -13.02 3.39
C LEU A 658 -20.05 -12.57 2.20
N GLU A 659 -20.69 -11.97 1.19
CA GLU A 659 -20.04 -11.44 -0.02
C GLU A 659 -19.12 -10.26 0.29
N ASN A 660 -19.62 -9.27 1.04
CA ASN A 660 -18.87 -8.05 1.34
C ASN A 660 -17.63 -8.32 2.21
N PHE A 661 -17.67 -9.31 3.11
CA PHE A 661 -16.50 -9.67 3.91
C PHE A 661 -15.50 -10.56 3.17
N GLY A 662 -15.84 -11.08 1.98
CA GLY A 662 -14.94 -11.95 1.22
C GLY A 662 -14.47 -13.18 2.00
N LEU A 663 -15.26 -13.67 2.98
CA LEU A 663 -14.80 -14.68 3.95
C LEU A 663 -14.36 -15.98 3.27
N GLU A 664 -15.02 -16.37 2.18
CA GLU A 664 -14.67 -17.56 1.41
C GLU A 664 -13.34 -17.40 0.67
N SER A 665 -13.08 -16.22 0.10
CA SER A 665 -11.81 -15.87 -0.52
C SER A 665 -10.68 -15.85 0.52
N GLU A 666 -10.94 -15.30 1.71
CA GLU A 666 -9.99 -15.29 2.84
C GLU A 666 -9.66 -16.72 3.32
N ILE A 667 -10.66 -17.60 3.42
CA ILE A 667 -10.44 -19.02 3.78
C ILE A 667 -9.60 -19.71 2.73
N ARG A 668 -9.91 -19.54 1.43
CA ARG A 668 -9.18 -20.19 0.34
C ARG A 668 -7.71 -19.79 0.35
N ARG A 669 -7.44 -18.49 0.52
CA ARG A 669 -6.08 -17.96 0.60
C ARG A 669 -5.33 -18.38 1.85
N GLY A 670 -6.01 -18.33 3.01
CA GLY A 670 -5.44 -18.82 4.26
C GLY A 670 -5.01 -20.30 4.17
N LYS A 671 -5.73 -21.13 3.40
CA LYS A 671 -5.34 -22.53 3.14
C LYS A 671 -4.09 -22.65 2.27
N ILE A 672 -3.95 -21.80 1.25
CA ILE A 672 -2.75 -21.76 0.40
C ILE A 672 -1.53 -21.34 1.23
N ILE A 673 -1.64 -20.24 1.99
CA ILE A 673 -0.55 -19.74 2.84
C ILE A 673 -0.19 -20.74 3.94
N LEU A 674 -1.19 -21.39 4.53
CA LEU A 674 -0.94 -22.45 5.51
C LEU A 674 -0.14 -23.61 4.90
N ALA A 675 -0.48 -24.05 3.69
CA ALA A 675 0.25 -25.12 3.00
C ALA A 675 1.71 -24.71 2.71
N GLU A 676 1.94 -23.48 2.26
CA GLU A 676 3.29 -22.94 2.03
C GLU A 676 4.11 -22.84 3.33
N LEU A 677 3.50 -22.37 4.42
CA LEU A 677 4.14 -22.31 5.74
C LEU A 677 4.49 -23.71 6.26
N GLN A 678 3.57 -24.68 6.11
CA GLN A 678 3.80 -26.08 6.51
C GLN A 678 4.93 -26.71 5.69
N HIS A 679 4.98 -26.46 4.38
CA HIS A 679 6.05 -26.92 3.50
C HIS A 679 7.41 -26.31 3.87
N ALA A 680 7.46 -24.99 4.11
CA ALA A 680 8.66 -24.31 4.59
C ALA A 680 9.12 -24.87 5.94
N LYS A 681 8.19 -25.12 6.86
CA LYS A 681 8.46 -25.75 8.16
C LYS A 681 9.11 -27.12 7.96
N SER A 682 8.49 -28.03 7.20
CA SER A 682 9.03 -29.36 6.99
C SER A 682 10.42 -29.33 6.36
N PHE A 683 10.62 -28.48 5.34
CA PHE A 683 11.91 -28.33 4.65
C PHE A 683 13.00 -27.84 5.61
N ILE A 684 12.73 -26.80 6.39
CA ILE A 684 13.71 -26.23 7.33
C ILE A 684 13.99 -27.22 8.47
N SER A 685 12.96 -27.85 9.04
CA SER A 685 13.12 -28.83 10.12
C SER A 685 13.92 -30.06 9.68
N GLU A 686 13.66 -30.60 8.49
CA GLU A 686 14.42 -31.72 7.92
C GLU A 686 15.90 -31.34 7.75
N ARG A 687 16.18 -30.17 7.18
CA ARG A 687 17.56 -29.69 7.00
C ARG A 687 18.28 -29.44 8.32
N LEU A 688 17.58 -28.90 9.32
CA LEU A 688 18.13 -28.70 10.65
C LEU A 688 18.42 -30.02 11.38
N ALA A 689 17.66 -31.08 11.10
CA ALA A 689 17.89 -32.41 11.70
C ALA A 689 19.12 -33.11 11.12
N HIS A 690 19.44 -32.87 9.84
CA HIS A 690 20.61 -33.46 9.16
C HIS A 690 21.88 -32.60 9.24
N ALA A 691 21.76 -31.35 9.69
CA ALA A 691 22.90 -30.45 9.85
C ALA A 691 23.80 -30.87 11.03
N PRO A 692 25.13 -30.96 10.86
CA PRO A 692 26.04 -31.11 11.99
C PRO A 692 25.84 -29.97 12.99
N SER A 693 25.99 -30.23 14.29
CA SER A 693 25.71 -29.26 15.37
C SER A 693 26.41 -27.90 15.19
N ASP A 694 27.54 -27.87 14.48
CA ASP A 694 28.36 -26.67 14.31
C ASP A 694 28.27 -26.03 12.91
N THR A 695 27.52 -26.62 11.95
CA THR A 695 27.40 -26.07 10.59
C THR A 695 25.95 -26.04 10.13
N VAL A 696 25.37 -24.83 10.11
CA VAL A 696 24.05 -24.61 9.48
C VAL A 696 24.26 -24.55 7.96
N PRO A 697 23.54 -25.35 7.15
CA PRO A 697 23.49 -25.19 5.69
C PRO A 697 22.85 -23.84 5.35
N ASP A 698 23.67 -22.78 5.37
CA ASP A 698 23.23 -21.38 5.45
C ASP A 698 22.39 -20.99 4.24
N ALA A 699 22.89 -21.22 3.02
CA ALA A 699 22.26 -20.69 1.81
C ALA A 699 20.83 -21.21 1.55
N GLN A 700 20.56 -22.51 1.74
CA GLN A 700 19.25 -23.09 1.43
C GLN A 700 18.19 -22.74 2.46
N ILE A 701 18.53 -22.81 3.76
CA ILE A 701 17.61 -22.42 4.84
C ILE A 701 17.32 -20.92 4.73
N ARG A 702 18.34 -20.11 4.45
CA ARG A 702 18.22 -18.68 4.20
C ARG A 702 17.28 -18.39 3.02
N HIS A 703 17.48 -19.07 1.90
CA HIS A 703 16.63 -18.93 0.72
C HIS A 703 15.18 -19.33 1.01
N ALA A 704 14.95 -20.41 1.76
CA ALA A 704 13.61 -20.83 2.16
C ALA A 704 12.92 -19.80 3.08
N LEU A 705 13.64 -19.22 4.04
CA LEU A 705 13.11 -18.20 4.96
C LEU A 705 12.79 -16.88 4.26
N ILE A 706 13.64 -16.45 3.33
CA ILE A 706 13.36 -15.29 2.48
C ILE A 706 12.18 -15.60 1.56
N GLY A 707 12.17 -16.78 0.93
CA GLY A 707 11.12 -17.22 0.02
C GLY A 707 9.75 -17.23 0.67
N ILE A 708 9.61 -17.86 1.85
CA ILE A 708 8.33 -17.89 2.57
C ILE A 708 7.91 -16.49 3.07
N GLY A 709 8.86 -15.66 3.49
CA GLY A 709 8.60 -14.26 3.83
C GLY A 709 8.06 -13.46 2.64
N ASN A 710 8.65 -13.64 1.46
CA ASN A 710 8.21 -12.99 0.22
C ASN A 710 6.81 -13.45 -0.20
N VAL A 711 6.54 -14.76 -0.17
CA VAL A 711 5.22 -15.32 -0.48
C VAL A 711 4.17 -14.75 0.46
N PHE A 712 4.47 -14.71 1.77
CA PHE A 712 3.59 -14.19 2.78
C PHE A 712 3.29 -12.69 2.58
N VAL A 713 4.31 -11.87 2.38
CA VAL A 713 4.17 -10.42 2.16
C VAL A 713 3.42 -10.11 0.87
N SER A 714 3.73 -10.83 -0.20
CA SER A 714 3.04 -10.71 -1.49
C SER A 714 1.56 -11.05 -1.36
N ASP A 715 1.21 -12.13 -0.65
CA ASP A 715 -0.19 -12.48 -0.40
C ASP A 715 -0.91 -11.41 0.42
N GLN A 716 -0.31 -10.90 1.50
CA GLN A 716 -0.89 -9.80 2.29
C GLN A 716 -1.11 -8.54 1.44
N ALA A 717 -0.14 -8.15 0.63
CA ALA A 717 -0.28 -7.02 -0.28
C ALA A 717 -1.38 -7.25 -1.33
N ASN A 718 -1.46 -8.45 -1.92
CA ASN A 718 -2.52 -8.79 -2.87
C ASN A 718 -3.92 -8.74 -2.21
N TRP A 719 -4.05 -9.10 -0.92
CA TRP A 719 -5.31 -8.93 -0.17
C TRP A 719 -5.72 -7.49 -0.01
N HIS A 720 -4.73 -6.70 0.39
CA HIS A 720 -4.88 -5.29 0.63
C HIS A 720 -5.36 -4.58 -0.63
N ASN A 721 -4.75 -4.89 -1.78
CA ASN A 721 -5.16 -4.34 -3.07
C ASN A 721 -6.55 -4.79 -3.47
N LEU A 722 -6.88 -6.09 -3.32
CA LEU A 722 -8.22 -6.59 -3.64
C LEU A 722 -9.33 -5.84 -2.87
N HIS A 723 -9.11 -5.50 -1.59
CA HIS A 723 -10.08 -4.74 -0.79
C HIS A 723 -10.13 -3.26 -1.17
N ARG A 724 -9.02 -2.71 -1.66
CA ARG A 724 -8.99 -1.33 -2.13
C ARG A 724 -9.63 -1.15 -3.51
N GLU A 725 -9.47 -2.13 -4.40
CA GLU A 725 -10.15 -2.17 -5.70
C GLU A 725 -11.66 -2.37 -5.54
N ARG A 726 -12.06 -3.08 -4.49
CA ARG A 726 -13.47 -3.37 -4.18
C ARG A 726 -13.81 -2.86 -2.78
N PRO A 727 -13.74 -1.53 -2.56
CA PRO A 727 -14.12 -0.98 -1.28
C PRO A 727 -15.56 -1.37 -1.02
N ILE A 728 -15.92 -1.62 0.23
CA ILE A 728 -17.28 -2.06 0.53
C ILE A 728 -18.22 -0.88 0.32
N GLU A 729 -18.84 -0.89 -0.85
CA GLU A 729 -19.91 0.02 -1.16
C GLU A 729 -21.12 -0.38 -0.32
N ALA A 730 -21.81 0.62 0.24
CA ALA A 730 -23.17 0.38 0.68
C ALA A 730 -23.90 -0.26 -0.50
N ALA A 731 -24.75 -1.25 -0.25
CA ALA A 731 -25.65 -1.73 -1.28
C ALA A 731 -26.49 -0.52 -1.72
N THR A 732 -26.03 0.19 -2.74
CA THR A 732 -26.83 1.16 -3.49
C THR A 732 -27.88 0.26 -4.12
N GLY A 733 -29.05 0.20 -3.48
CA GLY A 733 -30.12 -0.70 -3.87
C GLY A 733 -30.33 -0.60 -5.37
N GLY A 734 -30.09 -1.72 -6.06
CA GLY A 734 -30.64 -1.95 -7.39
C GLY A 734 -32.08 -2.41 -7.26
#